data_AF-A0A2V9Q8V8-F1
#
_entry.id   AF-A0A2V9Q8V8-F1
#
_cell.length_a   1.000
_cell.length_b   1.000
_cell.length_c   1.000
_cell.angle_alpha   90.00
_cell.angle_beta   90.00
_cell.angle_gamma   90.00
#
_symmetry.space_group_name_H-M   'P 1'
#
loop_
_entity.id
_entity.type
_entity.pdbx_description
1 polymer ?
#
loop_
_entity_poly.entity_id
_entity_poly.type
_entity_poly.pdbx_seq_one_letter_code
_entity_poly.pdbx_strand_id
1 'polypeptide(L)'
;ETTWDLSCTNSLFLGAFGFGSNAENNCNDPQVINAGLLILVGGSGGVSKCTVNNSQSPSSCSGGYAKPSWQVAPGVPADGKRDLPDVSLFASNGVLNSFYIFCEADSFANCSFGEYGAAGGTSFGAPAFAGIMALVNQQMQNLHLPARQGNANYGLYKLAAQQNAASCNSSTGPASTCVFNDITNGTIAVPCVAGSKDCVVKTSGHQYGILSGYSTGTGFDLATGLGSINVNNLVSKWSSVIFRSTVTSLALSPTSNITHGQNVTVTASVAPGSGSTTPTPSGAISLLTSTGASAGNFTLNAGSVSSATNLLPGGNYTVTAHYAGDSTYGGSDSAPVNITIGKENSSPQLELVTFGWQGNLISANASTAVYGSPYLLHVDVFNSAGGACQTNNVQQSGCPTGNVALTDNGSTLDAGSYPLNSFGYTEDQVVQFPGGNNSVKAQYAGDSSFNASSATKPYNITPAPTTISASPTTCCLYVGGPYQSGAVIQSQSLGVTPTGTFTFLVNGSPSVGNGALYWIPPSGFPPIVTYGTNFFSSNSPFPNPGNYTLSATYSGDANYQPATSTSVTVRVKYPTPTINLRASPNPVNSGSTTNLVATVLGSSTTIAPTGTISLASANTGNLSGSISYATITDPNTGNLDLQGTITITPQFTDGYFANYSGDNNYQSAGSPAATIITVNGTDFGFTAQPSSYTVSPGGSAFYSLFVGFQSGTAPVAFGSTACSGLPKETTCSVSPDPVSSITTINLVIATT
;
A
#
# COMPACT_ATOMS: atom_id res chain seq x y z
N GLU A 1 11.21 -6.27 -39.84
CA GLU A 1 10.81 -6.62 -38.46
C GLU A 1 11.62 -5.77 -37.48
N THR A 2 11.30 -5.72 -36.18
CA THR A 2 12.07 -4.96 -35.19
C THR A 2 12.03 -5.61 -33.81
N THR A 3 12.91 -5.19 -32.89
CA THR A 3 12.90 -5.63 -31.51
C THR A 3 11.63 -5.21 -30.78
N TRP A 4 11.28 -5.96 -29.76
CA TRP A 4 10.13 -5.68 -28.91
C TRP A 4 10.57 -5.16 -27.54
N ASP A 5 10.08 -3.98 -27.17
CA ASP A 5 10.29 -3.31 -25.88
C ASP A 5 9.08 -2.42 -25.58
N LEU A 6 8.47 -2.58 -24.40
CA LEU A 6 7.28 -1.82 -23.95
C LEU A 6 7.60 -0.58 -23.13
N SER A 7 8.86 -0.27 -22.98
CA SER A 7 9.26 0.83 -22.14
C SER A 7 9.43 2.13 -22.93
N CYS A 8 9.75 3.18 -22.19
CA CYS A 8 10.04 4.51 -22.71
C CYS A 8 11.25 4.60 -23.67
N THR A 9 12.00 3.50 -23.87
CA THR A 9 13.11 3.42 -24.83
C THR A 9 12.70 3.03 -26.25
N ASN A 10 11.48 2.54 -26.46
CA ASN A 10 11.02 2.14 -27.78
C ASN A 10 10.53 3.33 -28.61
N SER A 11 11.36 3.81 -29.53
CA SER A 11 11.06 4.96 -30.39
C SER A 11 9.94 4.72 -31.41
N LEU A 12 9.72 3.47 -31.85
CA LEU A 12 8.68 3.13 -32.82
C LEU A 12 7.29 3.14 -32.17
N PHE A 13 7.19 2.58 -30.97
CA PHE A 13 5.99 2.63 -30.14
C PHE A 13 5.66 4.09 -29.79
N LEU A 14 6.62 4.81 -29.21
CA LEU A 14 6.40 6.18 -28.73
C LEU A 14 6.16 7.18 -29.86
N GLY A 15 6.79 6.99 -31.02
CA GLY A 15 6.53 7.78 -32.22
C GLY A 15 5.08 7.68 -32.69
N ALA A 16 4.43 6.51 -32.52
CA ALA A 16 3.01 6.34 -32.84
C ALA A 16 2.09 7.19 -31.93
N PHE A 17 2.58 7.63 -30.78
CA PHE A 17 1.88 8.51 -29.84
C PHE A 17 2.40 9.95 -29.83
N GLY A 18 3.24 10.32 -30.81
CA GLY A 18 3.72 11.70 -31.00
C GLY A 18 4.93 12.11 -30.15
N PHE A 19 5.57 11.17 -29.45
CA PHE A 19 6.80 11.43 -28.70
C PHE A 19 8.03 11.41 -29.63
N GLY A 20 9.12 12.04 -29.16
CA GLY A 20 10.38 12.11 -29.91
C GLY A 20 11.16 10.79 -29.91
N SER A 21 12.29 10.77 -30.62
CA SER A 21 13.18 9.60 -30.69
C SER A 21 14.24 9.54 -29.57
N ASN A 22 14.32 10.56 -28.70
CA ASN A 22 15.26 10.58 -27.59
C ASN A 22 14.68 9.78 -26.41
N ALA A 23 15.19 8.56 -26.23
CA ALA A 23 14.74 7.66 -25.18
C ALA A 23 14.84 8.25 -23.77
N GLU A 24 15.95 8.93 -23.42
CA GLU A 24 16.13 9.48 -22.08
C GLU A 24 15.10 10.58 -21.78
N ASN A 25 14.83 11.45 -22.75
CA ASN A 25 13.78 12.48 -22.61
C ASN A 25 12.40 11.84 -22.43
N ASN A 26 12.07 10.82 -23.23
CA ASN A 26 10.79 10.12 -23.12
C ASN A 26 10.65 9.44 -21.74
N CYS A 27 11.71 8.83 -21.22
CA CYS A 27 11.71 8.19 -19.90
C CYS A 27 11.58 9.17 -18.72
N ASN A 28 11.74 10.47 -18.97
CA ASN A 28 11.55 11.52 -17.97
C ASN A 28 10.32 12.40 -18.28
N ASP A 29 9.49 12.01 -19.26
CA ASP A 29 8.25 12.70 -19.57
C ASP A 29 7.12 12.24 -18.61
N PRO A 30 6.43 13.16 -17.91
CA PRO A 30 5.38 12.81 -16.97
C PRO A 30 4.24 11.96 -17.56
N GLN A 31 3.90 12.12 -18.84
CA GLN A 31 2.84 11.33 -19.49
C GLN A 31 3.27 9.88 -19.67
N VAL A 32 4.53 9.65 -20.07
CA VAL A 32 5.12 8.32 -20.24
C VAL A 32 5.26 7.61 -18.89
N ILE A 33 5.66 8.34 -17.86
CA ILE A 33 5.76 7.83 -16.48
C ILE A 33 4.37 7.40 -15.97
N ASN A 34 3.37 8.27 -16.10
CA ASN A 34 2.00 7.99 -15.65
C ASN A 34 1.35 6.84 -16.43
N ALA A 35 1.79 6.58 -17.66
CA ALA A 35 1.36 5.42 -18.45
C ALA A 35 2.02 4.09 -18.02
N GLY A 36 2.92 4.11 -17.02
CA GLY A 36 3.57 2.91 -16.49
C GLY A 36 4.72 2.38 -17.35
N LEU A 37 5.21 3.15 -18.32
CA LEU A 37 6.23 2.72 -19.30
C LEU A 37 7.67 2.73 -18.75
N LEU A 38 7.81 2.86 -17.43
CA LEU A 38 9.06 2.62 -16.69
C LEU A 38 9.13 1.21 -16.11
N ILE A 39 8.01 0.47 -16.11
CA ILE A 39 7.97 -0.90 -15.60
C ILE A 39 8.69 -1.82 -16.60
N LEU A 40 9.70 -2.52 -16.11
CA LEU A 40 10.48 -3.45 -16.91
C LEU A 40 9.87 -4.85 -16.85
N VAL A 41 9.34 -5.32 -17.98
CA VAL A 41 8.97 -6.72 -18.18
C VAL A 41 9.70 -7.22 -19.41
N GLY A 42 10.82 -7.90 -19.22
CA GLY A 42 11.71 -8.32 -20.31
C GLY A 42 12.38 -9.66 -20.03
N GLY A 43 12.56 -10.46 -21.09
CA GLY A 43 13.38 -11.66 -21.07
C GLY A 43 14.85 -11.37 -21.42
N SER A 44 15.71 -12.37 -21.25
CA SER A 44 17.15 -12.21 -21.48
C SER A 44 17.54 -12.20 -22.97
N GLY A 45 18.53 -11.36 -23.28
CA GLY A 45 19.36 -11.36 -24.47
C GLY A 45 20.76 -10.92 -24.07
N GLY A 46 21.77 -11.20 -24.90
CA GLY A 46 23.15 -10.87 -24.60
C GLY A 46 24.08 -12.06 -24.37
N VAL A 47 25.35 -11.70 -24.22
CA VAL A 47 26.41 -12.63 -23.84
C VAL A 47 26.20 -13.08 -22.39
N SER A 48 26.42 -14.36 -22.12
CA SER A 48 26.42 -14.90 -20.77
C SER A 48 27.60 -14.34 -19.96
N LYS A 49 27.29 -13.54 -18.93
CA LYS A 49 28.30 -12.85 -18.08
C LYS A 49 28.29 -13.28 -16.61
N CYS A 50 27.36 -14.13 -16.21
CA CYS A 50 27.20 -14.54 -14.82
C CYS A 50 27.09 -16.07 -14.73
N THR A 51 28.17 -16.70 -14.29
CA THR A 51 28.19 -18.13 -13.93
C THR A 51 28.70 -18.35 -12.52
N VAL A 52 29.21 -17.29 -11.88
CA VAL A 52 29.60 -17.25 -10.48
C VAL A 52 28.95 -16.02 -9.87
N ASN A 53 28.17 -16.21 -8.81
CA ASN A 53 27.61 -15.15 -8.00
C ASN A 53 27.72 -15.53 -6.51
N ASN A 54 28.20 -14.62 -5.67
CA ASN A 54 28.36 -14.84 -4.23
C ASN A 54 27.35 -14.05 -3.38
N SER A 55 26.36 -13.38 -3.99
CA SER A 55 25.34 -12.60 -3.27
C SER A 55 24.04 -12.44 -4.07
N GLN A 56 22.99 -11.93 -3.44
CA GLN A 56 21.77 -11.50 -4.14
C GLN A 56 21.97 -10.25 -5.03
N SER A 57 23.18 -9.64 -5.06
CA SER A 57 23.47 -8.48 -5.89
C SER A 57 23.97 -8.88 -7.29
N PRO A 58 23.44 -8.30 -8.38
CA PRO A 58 23.99 -8.47 -9.72
C PRO A 58 25.45 -7.99 -9.88
N SER A 59 25.98 -7.20 -8.93
CA SER A 59 27.36 -6.68 -8.99
C SER A 59 28.44 -7.72 -8.70
N SER A 60 28.10 -8.85 -8.08
CA SER A 60 29.03 -9.96 -7.83
C SER A 60 29.09 -10.99 -8.96
N CYS A 61 28.28 -10.81 -10.01
CA CYS A 61 28.30 -11.67 -11.17
C CYS A 61 29.65 -11.61 -11.89
N SER A 62 30.26 -12.78 -12.06
CA SER A 62 31.46 -12.96 -12.88
C SER A 62 31.38 -14.27 -13.69
N GLY A 63 32.25 -14.40 -14.69
CA GLY A 63 32.32 -15.57 -15.55
C GLY A 63 31.49 -15.45 -16.82
N GLY A 64 30.85 -16.56 -17.22
CA GLY A 64 30.16 -16.70 -18.50
C GLY A 64 30.35 -18.10 -19.07
N TYR A 65 29.29 -18.70 -19.60
CA TYR A 65 29.35 -20.04 -20.21
C TYR A 65 30.27 -20.00 -21.42
N ALA A 66 31.08 -21.04 -21.60
CA ALA A 66 31.92 -21.15 -22.79
C ALA A 66 31.05 -21.17 -24.06
N LYS A 67 31.52 -20.52 -25.13
CA LYS A 67 30.84 -20.55 -26.43
C LYS A 67 30.73 -21.99 -26.93
N PRO A 68 29.52 -22.50 -27.21
CA PRO A 68 29.37 -23.82 -27.77
C PRO A 68 30.00 -23.90 -29.17
N SER A 69 30.61 -25.03 -29.52
CA SER A 69 31.27 -25.23 -30.82
C SER A 69 30.33 -25.14 -32.01
N TRP A 70 29.02 -25.28 -31.79
CA TRP A 70 27.98 -25.12 -32.81
C TRP A 70 27.51 -23.67 -32.97
N GLN A 71 27.79 -22.75 -32.03
CA GLN A 71 27.36 -21.35 -32.12
C GLN A 71 28.28 -20.58 -33.07
N VAL A 72 28.18 -20.90 -34.36
CA VAL A 72 29.01 -20.34 -35.43
C VAL A 72 28.11 -19.97 -36.60
N ALA A 73 27.97 -18.67 -36.84
CA ALA A 73 27.25 -18.09 -37.97
C ALA A 73 27.76 -16.66 -38.21
N PRO A 74 27.50 -16.04 -39.38
CA PRO A 74 27.80 -14.62 -39.58
C PRO A 74 27.20 -13.76 -38.46
N GLY A 75 27.98 -12.83 -37.91
CA GLY A 75 27.55 -11.92 -36.82
C GLY A 75 27.81 -12.42 -35.40
N VAL A 76 28.02 -13.74 -35.18
CA VAL A 76 28.27 -14.27 -33.84
C VAL A 76 29.57 -13.69 -33.27
N PRO A 77 29.55 -13.04 -32.09
CA PRO A 77 30.76 -12.48 -31.46
C PRO A 77 31.84 -13.55 -31.21
N ALA A 78 33.12 -13.20 -31.39
CA ALA A 78 34.25 -14.09 -31.09
C ALA A 78 34.78 -13.89 -29.65
N ASP A 79 33.88 -13.79 -28.67
CA ASP A 79 34.19 -13.46 -27.27
C ASP A 79 34.42 -14.67 -26.36
N GLY A 80 34.33 -15.88 -26.92
CA GLY A 80 34.47 -17.14 -26.18
C GLY A 80 33.33 -17.44 -25.22
N LYS A 81 32.23 -16.67 -25.25
CA LYS A 81 31.08 -16.83 -24.36
C LYS A 81 29.82 -17.24 -25.11
N ARG A 82 28.88 -17.86 -24.41
CA ARG A 82 27.56 -18.22 -24.96
C ARG A 82 26.72 -16.97 -25.13
N ASP A 83 26.12 -16.82 -26.32
CA ASP A 83 25.26 -15.69 -26.68
C ASP A 83 23.80 -16.10 -26.81
N LEU A 84 22.88 -15.20 -26.43
CA LEU A 84 21.43 -15.38 -26.51
C LEU A 84 20.75 -14.12 -27.08
N PRO A 85 19.54 -14.23 -27.63
CA PRO A 85 18.82 -15.47 -27.94
C PRO A 85 19.42 -16.21 -29.16
N ASP A 86 19.01 -17.46 -29.43
CA ASP A 86 19.41 -18.15 -30.67
C ASP A 86 18.53 -17.74 -31.86
N VAL A 87 17.23 -17.55 -31.64
CA VAL A 87 16.21 -17.17 -32.63
C VAL A 87 15.18 -16.27 -31.97
N SER A 88 14.45 -15.50 -32.78
CA SER A 88 13.39 -14.60 -32.31
C SER A 88 12.03 -14.96 -32.91
N LEU A 89 10.97 -14.77 -32.14
CA LEU A 89 9.59 -14.89 -32.60
C LEU A 89 8.81 -13.63 -32.21
N PHE A 90 7.63 -13.48 -32.79
CA PHE A 90 6.71 -12.40 -32.45
C PHE A 90 6.46 -12.36 -30.94
N ALA A 91 6.53 -11.17 -30.34
CA ALA A 91 6.45 -10.98 -28.89
C ALA A 91 5.63 -9.75 -28.48
N SER A 92 5.00 -9.03 -29.42
CA SER A 92 4.18 -7.87 -29.06
C SER A 92 2.97 -8.28 -28.23
N ASN A 93 2.55 -7.43 -27.29
CA ASN A 93 1.47 -7.71 -26.35
C ASN A 93 0.28 -6.72 -26.45
N GLY A 94 0.12 -6.02 -27.57
CA GLY A 94 -0.97 -5.05 -27.76
C GLY A 94 -0.61 -3.80 -28.55
N VAL A 95 0.69 -3.50 -28.68
CA VAL A 95 1.15 -2.32 -29.43
C VAL A 95 0.82 -2.47 -30.91
N LEU A 96 0.34 -1.37 -31.50
CA LEU A 96 -0.13 -1.33 -32.88
C LEU A 96 -1.18 -2.42 -33.18
N ASN A 97 -2.01 -2.76 -32.18
CA ASN A 97 -3.04 -3.81 -32.25
C ASN A 97 -2.48 -5.20 -32.62
N SER A 98 -1.24 -5.49 -32.22
CA SER A 98 -0.56 -6.74 -32.50
C SER A 98 -0.29 -7.50 -31.20
N PHE A 99 -0.82 -8.73 -31.09
CA PHE A 99 -0.71 -9.58 -29.89
C PHE A 99 -1.02 -11.04 -30.21
N TYR A 100 -0.66 -11.95 -29.31
CA TYR A 100 -1.20 -13.31 -29.29
C TYR A 100 -2.56 -13.32 -28.60
N ILE A 101 -3.46 -14.15 -29.12
CA ILE A 101 -4.73 -14.49 -28.50
C ILE A 101 -4.51 -15.76 -27.69
N PHE A 102 -4.94 -15.75 -26.43
CA PHE A 102 -4.85 -16.92 -25.55
C PHE A 102 -6.14 -17.11 -24.75
N CYS A 103 -6.31 -18.31 -24.19
CA CYS A 103 -7.39 -18.60 -23.27
C CYS A 103 -6.89 -19.39 -22.06
N GLU A 104 -7.35 -18.97 -20.90
CA GLU A 104 -7.25 -19.66 -19.62
C GLU A 104 -8.61 -20.29 -19.29
N ALA A 105 -8.67 -21.62 -19.27
CA ALA A 105 -9.94 -22.33 -19.05
C ALA A 105 -10.50 -22.12 -17.63
N ASP A 106 -9.63 -21.86 -16.65
CA ASP A 106 -9.94 -21.54 -15.26
C ASP A 106 -10.48 -20.11 -15.07
N SER A 107 -10.00 -19.15 -15.86
CA SER A 107 -10.46 -17.76 -15.83
C SER A 107 -11.64 -17.48 -16.77
N PHE A 108 -11.74 -18.17 -17.91
CA PHE A 108 -12.69 -17.86 -19.00
C PHE A 108 -13.69 -18.97 -19.32
N ALA A 109 -13.94 -19.87 -18.37
CA ALA A 109 -14.95 -20.93 -18.35
C ALA A 109 -14.92 -21.98 -19.50
N ASN A 110 -14.64 -21.64 -20.77
CA ASN A 110 -14.68 -22.59 -21.91
C ASN A 110 -13.83 -22.24 -23.16
N CYS A 111 -13.06 -21.14 -23.19
CA CYS A 111 -12.29 -20.75 -24.38
C CYS A 111 -13.12 -20.61 -25.67
N SER A 112 -14.37 -20.17 -25.52
CA SER A 112 -15.30 -19.97 -26.62
C SER A 112 -14.92 -18.72 -27.43
N PHE A 113 -15.41 -18.63 -28.67
CA PHE A 113 -15.17 -17.47 -29.51
C PHE A 113 -15.69 -16.18 -28.84
N GLY A 114 -14.78 -15.28 -28.48
CA GLY A 114 -15.08 -14.02 -27.76
C GLY A 114 -14.62 -14.01 -26.30
N GLU A 115 -14.16 -15.14 -25.76
CA GLU A 115 -13.68 -15.30 -24.38
C GLU A 115 -12.16 -15.52 -24.36
N TYR A 116 -11.41 -14.53 -24.85
CA TYR A 116 -9.96 -14.63 -24.99
C TYR A 116 -9.24 -13.44 -24.35
N GLY A 117 -8.04 -13.71 -23.84
CA GLY A 117 -7.06 -12.69 -23.48
C GLY A 117 -6.17 -12.31 -24.66
N ALA A 118 -5.56 -11.13 -24.54
CA ALA A 118 -4.51 -10.64 -25.43
C ALA A 118 -3.20 -10.51 -24.64
N ALA A 119 -2.12 -11.12 -25.12
CA ALA A 119 -0.82 -11.04 -24.47
C ALA A 119 0.34 -11.17 -25.47
N GLY A 120 1.55 -11.05 -24.95
CA GLY A 120 2.79 -11.15 -25.71
C GLY A 120 3.96 -11.50 -24.81
N GLY A 121 5.16 -11.38 -25.35
CA GLY A 121 6.40 -11.77 -24.69
C GLY A 121 6.96 -13.11 -25.18
N THR A 122 8.21 -13.35 -24.84
CA THR A 122 8.94 -14.57 -25.24
C THR A 122 8.33 -15.85 -24.65
N SER A 123 7.54 -15.75 -23.57
CA SER A 123 6.75 -16.87 -23.03
C SER A 123 5.74 -17.45 -24.03
N PHE A 124 5.26 -16.66 -24.99
CA PHE A 124 4.43 -17.14 -26.10
C PHE A 124 5.28 -17.61 -27.29
N GLY A 125 6.43 -16.97 -27.53
CA GLY A 125 7.37 -17.37 -28.58
C GLY A 125 8.00 -18.75 -28.34
N ALA A 126 8.32 -19.11 -27.10
CA ALA A 126 8.93 -20.39 -26.75
C ALA A 126 8.07 -21.62 -27.13
N PRO A 127 6.79 -21.73 -26.74
CA PRO A 127 5.94 -22.85 -27.17
C PRO A 127 5.62 -22.79 -28.67
N ALA A 128 5.54 -21.61 -29.28
CA ALA A 128 5.39 -21.49 -30.73
C ALA A 128 6.60 -22.07 -31.48
N PHE A 129 7.82 -21.83 -30.99
CA PHE A 129 9.03 -22.45 -31.54
C PHE A 129 9.06 -23.96 -31.31
N ALA A 130 8.59 -24.44 -30.16
CA ALA A 130 8.44 -25.88 -29.93
C ALA A 130 7.49 -26.52 -30.96
N GLY A 131 6.39 -25.85 -31.32
CA GLY A 131 5.50 -26.25 -32.41
C GLY A 131 6.21 -26.30 -33.78
N ILE A 132 7.05 -25.32 -34.08
CA ILE A 132 7.88 -25.31 -35.30
C ILE A 132 8.84 -26.53 -35.32
N MET A 133 9.49 -26.83 -34.20
CA MET A 133 10.36 -28.01 -34.10
C MET A 133 9.58 -29.33 -34.17
N ALA A 134 8.31 -29.36 -33.75
CA ALA A 134 7.45 -30.51 -33.96
C ALA A 134 7.17 -30.75 -35.45
N LEU A 135 6.99 -29.70 -36.26
CA LEU A 135 6.88 -29.81 -37.72
C LEU A 135 8.18 -30.33 -38.36
N VAL A 136 9.34 -29.87 -37.86
CA VAL A 136 10.64 -30.43 -38.27
C VAL A 136 10.71 -31.92 -37.96
N ASN A 137 10.36 -32.34 -36.75
CA ASN A 137 10.34 -33.75 -36.36
C ASN A 137 9.42 -34.59 -37.27
N GLN A 138 8.23 -34.07 -37.55
CA GLN A 138 7.26 -34.70 -38.44
C GLN A 138 7.82 -34.86 -39.87
N GLN A 139 8.45 -33.82 -40.41
CA GLN A 139 9.05 -33.88 -41.73
C GLN A 139 10.22 -34.87 -41.81
N MET A 140 11.07 -34.92 -40.79
CA MET A 140 12.16 -35.89 -40.72
C MET A 140 11.62 -37.33 -40.67
N GLN A 141 10.54 -37.56 -39.93
CA GLN A 141 9.84 -38.84 -39.94
C GLN A 141 9.27 -39.19 -41.32
N ASN A 142 8.64 -38.23 -42.02
CA ASN A 142 8.15 -38.43 -43.39
C ASN A 142 9.26 -38.82 -44.37
N LEU A 143 10.47 -38.28 -44.16
CA LEU A 143 11.67 -38.61 -44.93
C LEU A 143 12.36 -39.91 -44.48
N HIS A 144 11.81 -40.63 -43.50
CA HIS A 144 12.41 -41.83 -42.89
C HIS A 144 13.79 -41.57 -42.27
N LEU A 145 14.00 -40.34 -41.76
CA LEU A 145 15.19 -39.91 -41.04
C LEU A 145 14.92 -39.83 -39.52
N PRO A 146 15.95 -39.73 -38.67
CA PRO A 146 15.76 -39.58 -37.23
C PRO A 146 14.86 -38.39 -36.87
N ALA A 147 13.70 -38.68 -36.27
CA ALA A 147 12.66 -37.68 -36.02
C ALA A 147 12.96 -36.79 -34.80
N ARG A 148 13.64 -37.28 -33.77
CA ARG A 148 13.98 -36.49 -32.57
C ARG A 148 15.24 -35.67 -32.83
N GLN A 149 15.14 -34.33 -32.78
CA GLN A 149 16.29 -33.47 -33.04
C GLN A 149 17.16 -33.16 -31.80
N GLY A 150 16.64 -33.34 -30.58
CA GLY A 150 17.36 -32.93 -29.37
C GLY A 150 17.62 -31.41 -29.36
N ASN A 151 18.87 -31.00 -29.10
CA ASN A 151 19.26 -29.61 -29.16
C ASN A 151 19.26 -29.10 -30.62
N ALA A 152 18.24 -28.30 -30.97
CA ALA A 152 18.05 -27.78 -32.33
C ALA A 152 19.20 -26.88 -32.82
N ASN A 153 19.98 -26.28 -31.92
CA ASN A 153 20.98 -25.28 -32.30
C ASN A 153 22.06 -25.83 -33.24
N TYR A 154 22.38 -27.12 -33.16
CA TYR A 154 23.29 -27.76 -34.12
C TYR A 154 22.81 -27.62 -35.57
N GLY A 155 21.50 -27.80 -35.80
CA GLY A 155 20.88 -27.63 -37.11
C GLY A 155 20.75 -26.17 -37.49
N LEU A 156 20.26 -25.34 -36.55
CA LEU A 156 20.00 -23.92 -36.80
C LEU A 156 21.25 -23.16 -37.24
N TYR A 157 22.36 -23.31 -36.52
CA TYR A 157 23.59 -22.58 -36.84
C TYR A 157 24.28 -23.12 -38.11
N LYS A 158 24.17 -24.43 -38.41
CA LYS A 158 24.62 -24.97 -39.71
C LYS A 158 23.82 -24.39 -40.88
N LEU A 159 22.50 -24.25 -40.73
CA LEU A 159 21.67 -23.59 -41.75
C LEU A 159 22.00 -22.10 -41.86
N ALA A 160 22.21 -21.42 -40.73
CA ALA A 160 22.58 -20.01 -40.70
C ALA A 160 23.94 -19.74 -41.38
N ALA A 161 24.92 -20.62 -41.17
CA ALA A 161 26.23 -20.54 -41.82
C ALA A 161 26.17 -20.73 -43.34
N GLN A 162 25.09 -21.34 -43.87
CA GLN A 162 24.89 -21.57 -45.31
C GLN A 162 24.17 -20.41 -46.02
N GLN A 163 23.62 -19.43 -45.29
CA GLN A 163 22.91 -18.29 -45.87
C GLN A 163 23.76 -17.01 -45.83
N ASN A 164 23.52 -16.11 -46.79
CA ASN A 164 24.11 -14.78 -46.78
C ASN A 164 23.23 -13.84 -45.95
N ALA A 165 23.70 -13.48 -44.75
CA ALA A 165 22.97 -12.62 -43.81
C ALA A 165 22.49 -11.30 -44.44
N ALA A 166 23.32 -10.65 -45.27
CA ALA A 166 22.96 -9.40 -45.92
C ALA A 166 21.75 -9.53 -46.87
N SER A 167 21.54 -10.71 -47.48
CA SER A 167 20.37 -10.99 -48.34
C SER A 167 19.11 -11.36 -47.55
N CYS A 168 19.23 -11.57 -46.25
CA CYS A 168 18.14 -11.98 -45.38
C CYS A 168 17.60 -10.84 -44.51
N ASN A 169 17.98 -9.59 -44.79
CA ASN A 169 17.55 -8.42 -44.03
C ASN A 169 16.02 -8.22 -44.09
N SER A 170 15.37 -8.33 -42.93
CA SER A 170 13.92 -8.20 -42.75
C SER A 170 13.39 -6.77 -42.96
N SER A 171 14.26 -5.75 -42.88
CA SER A 171 13.89 -4.34 -43.10
C SER A 171 13.79 -3.99 -44.58
N THR A 172 14.46 -4.74 -45.45
CA THR A 172 14.49 -4.51 -46.92
C THR A 172 13.77 -5.59 -47.72
N GLY A 173 13.11 -6.53 -47.04
CA GLY A 173 12.51 -7.71 -47.66
C GLY A 173 13.55 -8.84 -47.79
N PRO A 174 13.47 -9.90 -46.96
CA PRO A 174 14.43 -10.99 -47.00
C PRO A 174 14.25 -11.82 -48.27
N ALA A 175 15.36 -12.33 -48.84
CA ALA A 175 15.29 -13.23 -49.99
C ALA A 175 14.46 -14.49 -49.65
N SER A 176 13.68 -14.99 -50.62
CA SER A 176 12.78 -16.13 -50.41
C SER A 176 13.49 -17.43 -50.00
N THR A 177 14.82 -17.51 -50.19
CA THR A 177 15.66 -18.65 -49.79
C THR A 177 16.11 -18.60 -48.33
N CYS A 178 15.94 -17.49 -47.62
CA CYS A 178 16.42 -17.32 -46.25
C CYS A 178 15.65 -18.22 -45.27
N VAL A 179 16.38 -18.92 -44.41
CA VAL A 179 15.77 -19.69 -43.31
C VAL A 179 15.48 -18.75 -42.15
N PHE A 180 16.42 -17.84 -41.87
CA PHE A 180 16.26 -16.82 -40.86
C PHE A 180 16.15 -15.44 -41.51
N ASN A 181 15.11 -14.68 -41.17
CA ASN A 181 15.00 -13.28 -41.55
C ASN A 181 15.76 -12.46 -40.51
N ASP A 182 16.83 -11.83 -40.96
CA ASP A 182 17.76 -11.04 -40.17
C ASP A 182 17.08 -9.74 -39.71
N ILE A 183 16.95 -9.54 -38.39
CA ILE A 183 16.29 -8.36 -37.82
C ILE A 183 17.34 -7.29 -37.62
N THR A 184 17.34 -6.26 -38.47
CA THR A 184 18.42 -5.26 -38.53
C THR A 184 18.03 -3.89 -37.96
N ASN A 185 16.83 -3.76 -37.41
CA ASN A 185 16.31 -2.50 -36.87
C ASN A 185 15.82 -2.68 -35.43
N GLY A 186 16.30 -1.83 -34.51
CA GLY A 186 15.86 -1.79 -33.12
C GLY A 186 16.97 -2.01 -32.09
N THR A 187 16.58 -1.99 -30.83
CA THR A 187 17.41 -2.28 -29.66
C THR A 187 16.57 -2.89 -28.56
N ILE A 188 17.21 -3.60 -27.62
CA ILE A 188 16.61 -4.05 -26.36
C ILE A 188 17.13 -3.21 -25.17
N ALA A 189 17.40 -1.93 -25.42
CA ALA A 189 17.66 -0.94 -24.36
C ALA A 189 16.41 -0.78 -23.49
N VAL A 190 16.61 -0.40 -22.23
CA VAL A 190 15.52 -0.19 -21.26
C VAL A 190 15.81 1.02 -20.36
N PRO A 191 14.79 1.65 -19.73
CA PRO A 191 15.03 2.65 -18.71
C PRO A 191 15.72 2.05 -17.50
N CYS A 192 16.45 2.90 -16.79
CA CYS A 192 17.08 2.57 -15.52
C CYS A 192 17.00 3.77 -14.57
N VAL A 193 16.99 3.50 -13.26
CA VAL A 193 17.00 4.57 -12.26
C VAL A 193 18.42 5.16 -12.17
N ALA A 194 18.53 6.49 -12.13
CA ALA A 194 19.81 7.17 -11.98
C ALA A 194 20.61 6.62 -10.78
N GLY A 195 21.89 6.32 -10.98
CA GLY A 195 22.77 5.73 -9.96
C GLY A 195 22.73 4.21 -9.85
N SER A 196 21.81 3.53 -10.56
CA SER A 196 21.87 2.06 -10.69
C SER A 196 23.04 1.61 -11.58
N LYS A 197 23.48 0.35 -11.40
CA LYS A 197 24.63 -0.21 -12.13
C LYS A 197 24.39 -0.14 -13.65
N ASP A 198 25.41 0.30 -14.39
CA ASP A 198 25.43 0.41 -15.85
C ASP A 198 24.36 1.37 -16.44
N CYS A 199 23.69 2.16 -15.58
CA CYS A 199 22.72 3.16 -15.99
C CYS A 199 23.41 4.45 -16.46
N VAL A 200 23.10 4.90 -17.67
CA VAL A 200 23.68 6.12 -18.25
C VAL A 200 22.64 7.23 -18.28
N VAL A 201 22.93 8.33 -17.56
CA VAL A 201 22.15 9.57 -17.60
C VAL A 201 22.98 10.63 -18.31
N LYS A 202 22.52 11.14 -19.45
CA LYS A 202 23.23 12.17 -20.24
C LYS A 202 22.74 13.58 -19.91
N THR A 203 21.50 13.73 -19.47
CA THR A 203 20.89 15.03 -19.15
C THR A 203 20.88 15.23 -17.64
N SER A 204 21.53 16.32 -17.19
CA SER A 204 21.57 16.64 -15.77
C SER A 204 20.16 16.90 -15.21
N GLY A 205 19.84 16.30 -14.06
CA GLY A 205 18.55 16.44 -13.38
C GLY A 205 17.51 15.38 -13.73
N HIS A 206 17.74 14.53 -14.73
CA HIS A 206 16.87 13.40 -15.02
C HIS A 206 16.97 12.31 -13.94
N GLN A 207 15.82 11.75 -13.57
CA GLN A 207 15.69 10.68 -12.58
C GLN A 207 15.89 9.30 -13.21
N TYR A 208 15.63 9.18 -14.51
CA TYR A 208 15.77 7.94 -15.27
C TYR A 208 16.81 8.10 -16.38
N GLY A 209 17.76 7.18 -16.44
CA GLY A 209 18.72 7.03 -17.54
C GLY A 209 18.34 5.87 -18.46
N ILE A 210 19.25 5.55 -19.37
CA ILE A 210 19.12 4.41 -20.28
C ILE A 210 20.16 3.35 -19.96
N LEU A 211 19.71 2.11 -19.78
CA LEU A 211 20.56 0.94 -19.87
C LEU A 211 20.65 0.54 -21.34
N SER A 212 21.82 0.71 -21.94
CA SER A 212 21.98 0.73 -23.40
C SER A 212 21.59 -0.55 -24.14
N GLY A 213 21.47 -1.68 -23.42
CA GLY A 213 21.08 -2.97 -24.01
C GLY A 213 21.97 -3.39 -25.18
N TYR A 214 21.38 -4.10 -26.14
CA TYR A 214 22.03 -4.51 -27.39
C TYR A 214 21.21 -4.03 -28.59
N SER A 215 21.89 -3.49 -29.60
CA SER A 215 21.29 -3.09 -30.87
C SER A 215 21.36 -4.22 -31.88
N THR A 216 20.40 -4.24 -32.80
CA THR A 216 20.38 -5.18 -33.92
C THR A 216 21.47 -4.89 -34.95
N GLY A 217 21.92 -5.92 -35.66
CA GLY A 217 22.99 -5.83 -36.66
C GLY A 217 22.71 -6.69 -37.89
N THR A 218 23.69 -6.82 -38.79
CA THR A 218 23.63 -7.82 -39.88
C THR A 218 24.15 -9.16 -39.39
N GLY A 219 23.37 -10.23 -39.61
CA GLY A 219 23.66 -11.57 -39.12
C GLY A 219 23.21 -11.74 -37.67
N PHE A 220 23.82 -12.69 -36.96
CA PHE A 220 23.53 -12.89 -35.55
C PHE A 220 23.80 -11.61 -34.75
N ASP A 221 22.87 -11.23 -33.89
CA ASP A 221 23.09 -10.19 -32.89
C ASP A 221 22.52 -10.57 -31.52
N LEU A 222 22.94 -9.82 -30.49
CA LEU A 222 22.57 -10.08 -29.10
C LEU A 222 21.16 -9.62 -28.71
N ALA A 223 20.45 -8.96 -29.62
CA ALA A 223 19.07 -8.55 -29.42
C ALA A 223 18.08 -9.60 -29.94
N THR A 224 18.38 -10.23 -31.08
CA THR A 224 17.44 -11.08 -31.83
C THR A 224 18.00 -12.43 -32.28
N GLY A 225 19.27 -12.72 -31.99
CA GLY A 225 19.90 -13.97 -32.36
C GLY A 225 20.07 -14.07 -33.87
N LEU A 226 19.79 -15.24 -34.44
CA LEU A 226 19.79 -15.45 -35.90
C LEU A 226 18.66 -14.70 -36.64
N GLY A 227 17.73 -14.10 -35.91
CA GLY A 227 16.54 -13.42 -36.44
C GLY A 227 15.26 -14.24 -36.33
N SER A 228 14.22 -13.82 -37.06
CA SER A 228 12.95 -14.56 -37.13
C SER A 228 13.03 -15.73 -38.10
N ILE A 229 12.08 -16.67 -38.01
CA ILE A 229 12.16 -17.93 -38.75
C ILE A 229 11.16 -17.96 -39.89
N ASN A 230 11.64 -18.24 -41.10
CA ASN A 230 10.81 -18.74 -42.19
C ASN A 230 10.56 -20.24 -41.99
N VAL A 231 9.41 -20.58 -41.42
CA VAL A 231 9.08 -21.96 -40.99
C VAL A 231 9.13 -22.96 -42.15
N ASN A 232 8.61 -22.59 -43.32
CA ASN A 232 8.62 -23.45 -44.49
C ASN A 232 10.05 -23.78 -44.95
N ASN A 233 10.92 -22.78 -44.97
CA ASN A 233 12.32 -22.97 -45.35
C ASN A 233 13.09 -23.76 -44.30
N LEU A 234 12.81 -23.54 -43.01
CA LEU A 234 13.42 -24.32 -41.93
C LEU A 234 13.08 -25.81 -42.07
N VAL A 235 11.80 -26.15 -42.17
CA VAL A 235 11.31 -27.53 -42.26
C VAL A 235 11.83 -28.23 -43.52
N SER A 236 11.80 -27.56 -44.68
CA SER A 236 12.24 -28.15 -45.95
C SER A 236 13.75 -28.34 -46.06
N LYS A 237 14.55 -27.47 -45.43
CA LYS A 237 16.01 -27.54 -45.49
C LYS A 237 16.62 -28.33 -44.35
N TRP A 238 15.87 -28.71 -43.32
CA TRP A 238 16.43 -29.39 -42.15
C TRP A 238 17.22 -30.66 -42.51
N SER A 239 16.74 -31.45 -43.48
CA SER A 239 17.42 -32.67 -43.93
C SER A 239 18.72 -32.44 -44.70
N SER A 240 19.04 -31.20 -45.12
CA SER A 240 20.34 -30.89 -45.73
C SER A 240 21.46 -30.79 -44.70
N VAL A 241 21.12 -30.76 -43.40
CA VAL A 241 22.09 -30.75 -42.31
C VAL A 241 22.54 -32.18 -42.03
N ILE A 242 23.75 -32.51 -42.49
CA ILE A 242 24.35 -33.85 -42.29
C ILE A 242 25.42 -33.79 -41.20
N PHE A 243 25.43 -34.82 -40.36
CA PHE A 243 26.44 -35.05 -39.33
C PHE A 243 27.07 -36.44 -39.47
N ARG A 244 28.35 -36.57 -39.09
CA ARG A 244 29.03 -37.88 -39.00
C ARG A 244 28.60 -38.60 -37.72
N SER A 245 28.42 -39.91 -37.76
CA SER A 245 28.06 -40.70 -36.57
C SER A 245 29.19 -40.79 -35.55
N THR A 246 28.86 -40.97 -34.27
CA THR A 246 29.79 -41.21 -33.16
C THR A 246 29.37 -42.40 -32.30
N VAL A 247 30.30 -42.88 -31.48
CA VAL A 247 30.08 -43.90 -30.44
C VAL A 247 30.58 -43.32 -29.11
N THR A 248 29.69 -43.29 -28.11
CA THR A 248 30.00 -42.80 -26.75
C THR A 248 30.20 -43.99 -25.81
N SER A 249 31.19 -43.92 -24.91
CA SER A 249 31.37 -44.87 -23.81
C SER A 249 31.35 -44.15 -22.45
N LEU A 250 30.92 -44.85 -21.40
CA LEU A 250 30.86 -44.35 -20.03
C LEU A 250 31.28 -45.44 -19.04
N ALA A 251 32.10 -45.06 -18.07
CA ALA A 251 32.38 -45.83 -16.86
C ALA A 251 32.27 -44.91 -15.63
N LEU A 252 31.63 -45.41 -14.58
CA LEU A 252 31.52 -44.76 -13.28
C LEU A 252 32.21 -45.61 -12.21
N SER A 253 32.92 -44.99 -11.27
CA SER A 253 33.54 -45.69 -10.15
C SER A 253 33.61 -44.82 -8.89
N PRO A 254 33.17 -45.31 -7.72
CA PRO A 254 32.44 -46.57 -7.51
C PRO A 254 31.00 -46.52 -8.10
N THR A 255 30.26 -47.63 -8.06
CA THR A 255 28.83 -47.71 -8.47
C THR A 255 27.88 -48.12 -7.33
N SER A 256 28.42 -48.40 -6.14
CA SER A 256 27.67 -48.81 -4.95
C SER A 256 28.38 -48.31 -3.69
N ASN A 257 27.69 -48.32 -2.54
CA ASN A 257 28.19 -47.79 -1.26
C ASN A 257 28.58 -46.31 -1.34
N ILE A 258 27.87 -45.56 -2.17
CA ILE A 258 28.05 -44.11 -2.33
C ILE A 258 26.95 -43.43 -1.53
N THR A 259 27.30 -42.42 -0.77
CA THR A 259 26.33 -41.50 -0.16
C THR A 259 26.18 -40.28 -1.07
N HIS A 260 24.96 -39.74 -1.18
CA HIS A 260 24.70 -38.49 -1.87
C HIS A 260 25.72 -37.40 -1.47
N GLY A 261 26.22 -36.63 -2.45
CA GLY A 261 27.28 -35.64 -2.25
C GLY A 261 28.71 -36.17 -2.28
N GLN A 262 28.94 -37.50 -2.30
CA GLN A 262 30.27 -38.07 -2.51
C GLN A 262 30.69 -38.03 -3.99
N ASN A 263 31.98 -37.83 -4.23
CA ASN A 263 32.55 -37.84 -5.57
C ASN A 263 32.57 -39.25 -6.17
N VAL A 264 32.00 -39.38 -7.36
CA VAL A 264 32.08 -40.54 -8.25
C VAL A 264 32.93 -40.18 -9.46
N THR A 265 33.95 -40.97 -9.76
CA THR A 265 34.79 -40.77 -10.95
C THR A 265 33.98 -41.05 -12.21
N VAL A 266 34.06 -40.13 -13.17
CA VAL A 266 33.42 -40.18 -14.48
C VAL A 266 34.49 -40.33 -15.53
N THR A 267 34.50 -41.45 -16.24
CA THR A 267 35.38 -41.69 -17.39
C THR A 267 34.51 -41.91 -18.62
N ALA A 268 34.64 -41.06 -19.63
CA ALA A 268 33.88 -41.19 -20.87
C ALA A 268 34.75 -40.90 -22.10
N SER A 269 34.38 -41.50 -23.23
CA SER A 269 35.01 -41.23 -24.52
C SER A 269 33.99 -41.18 -25.64
N VAL A 270 34.27 -40.37 -26.66
CA VAL A 270 33.48 -40.21 -27.88
C VAL A 270 34.42 -40.42 -29.06
N ALA A 271 34.14 -41.45 -29.86
CA ALA A 271 34.89 -41.79 -31.06
C ALA A 271 34.01 -41.65 -32.31
N PRO A 272 34.58 -41.34 -33.48
CA PRO A 272 33.86 -41.41 -34.75
C PRO A 272 33.34 -42.84 -35.01
N GLY A 273 32.10 -42.95 -35.51
CA GLY A 273 31.42 -44.24 -35.68
C GLY A 273 31.99 -45.13 -36.79
N SER A 274 32.82 -44.60 -37.70
CA SER A 274 33.54 -45.39 -38.70
C SER A 274 34.80 -44.70 -39.20
N GLY A 275 35.94 -45.41 -39.17
CA GLY A 275 37.12 -45.27 -40.06
C GLY A 275 37.95 -43.96 -40.05
N SER A 276 37.42 -42.83 -39.59
CA SER A 276 38.13 -41.55 -39.54
C SER A 276 38.50 -41.23 -38.10
N THR A 277 39.77 -40.93 -37.81
CA THR A 277 40.20 -40.43 -36.50
C THR A 277 40.26 -38.90 -36.43
N THR A 278 39.99 -38.21 -37.55
CA THR A 278 40.05 -36.75 -37.66
C THR A 278 38.83 -36.12 -38.36
N PRO A 279 38.41 -34.90 -37.96
CA PRO A 279 38.77 -34.25 -36.69
C PRO A 279 38.26 -35.09 -35.50
N THR A 280 38.90 -35.01 -34.34
CA THR A 280 38.43 -35.73 -33.13
C THR A 280 37.13 -35.09 -32.62
N PRO A 281 36.11 -35.87 -32.18
CA PRO A 281 34.91 -35.32 -31.59
C PRO A 281 35.23 -34.34 -30.44
N SER A 282 34.63 -33.16 -30.53
CA SER A 282 34.82 -32.04 -29.60
C SER A 282 33.50 -31.70 -28.89
N GLY A 283 33.52 -30.78 -27.93
CA GLY A 283 32.32 -30.40 -27.18
C GLY A 283 32.26 -31.07 -25.81
N ALA A 284 31.07 -31.50 -25.38
CA ALA A 284 30.86 -32.03 -24.04
C ALA A 284 29.89 -33.22 -24.05
N ILE A 285 29.97 -34.04 -23.00
CA ILE A 285 28.96 -35.06 -22.66
C ILE A 285 28.16 -34.63 -21.45
N SER A 286 26.86 -34.91 -21.44
CA SER A 286 26.00 -34.76 -20.27
C SER A 286 25.67 -36.14 -19.68
N LEU A 287 25.74 -36.28 -18.36
CA LEU A 287 25.28 -37.49 -17.68
C LEU A 287 23.78 -37.37 -17.39
N LEU A 288 23.02 -38.32 -17.92
CA LEU A 288 21.57 -38.40 -17.75
C LEU A 288 21.24 -39.63 -16.90
N THR A 289 20.46 -39.43 -15.85
CA THR A 289 19.92 -40.54 -15.06
C THR A 289 18.63 -41.05 -15.69
N SER A 290 18.28 -42.32 -15.48
CA SER A 290 16.97 -42.85 -15.90
C SER A 290 15.79 -42.26 -15.12
N THR A 291 16.06 -41.50 -14.06
CA THR A 291 15.05 -40.69 -13.35
C THR A 291 14.78 -39.35 -14.04
N GLY A 292 15.50 -39.04 -15.12
CA GLY A 292 15.37 -37.80 -15.89
C GLY A 292 16.23 -36.64 -15.37
N ALA A 293 17.08 -36.88 -14.37
CA ALA A 293 17.89 -35.86 -13.73
C ALA A 293 19.28 -35.76 -14.40
N SER A 294 19.85 -34.56 -14.41
CA SER A 294 21.20 -34.31 -14.94
C SER A 294 22.25 -34.45 -13.84
N ALA A 295 23.21 -35.36 -14.02
CA ALA A 295 24.26 -35.65 -13.06
C ALA A 295 25.62 -35.01 -13.41
N GLY A 296 25.63 -34.05 -14.35
CA GLY A 296 26.80 -33.24 -14.70
C GLY A 296 27.04 -33.12 -16.20
N ASN A 297 27.85 -32.13 -16.58
CA ASN A 297 28.28 -31.89 -17.96
C ASN A 297 29.81 -31.79 -18.01
N PHE A 298 30.44 -32.54 -18.90
CA PHE A 298 31.89 -32.74 -18.93
C PHE A 298 32.43 -32.42 -20.33
N THR A 299 33.30 -31.42 -20.41
CA THR A 299 33.95 -31.04 -21.68
C THR A 299 34.97 -32.11 -22.06
N LEU A 300 34.92 -32.55 -23.32
CA LEU A 300 35.85 -33.50 -23.88
C LEU A 300 37.20 -32.81 -24.14
N ASN A 301 38.27 -33.49 -23.76
CA ASN A 301 39.63 -33.19 -24.17
C ASN A 301 40.09 -34.30 -25.12
N ALA A 302 40.30 -33.95 -26.39
CA ALA A 302 40.65 -34.90 -27.45
C ALA A 302 39.73 -36.14 -27.50
N GLY A 303 38.41 -35.92 -27.45
CA GLY A 303 37.41 -37.00 -27.53
C GLY A 303 37.23 -37.83 -26.25
N SER A 304 37.82 -37.44 -25.13
CA SER A 304 37.65 -38.15 -23.85
C SER A 304 37.58 -37.21 -22.65
N VAL A 305 37.09 -37.70 -21.52
CA VAL A 305 37.10 -36.98 -20.26
C VAL A 305 37.26 -37.94 -19.09
N SER A 306 38.05 -37.53 -18.10
CA SER A 306 38.20 -38.17 -16.80
C SER A 306 38.03 -37.10 -15.73
N SER A 307 36.94 -37.16 -14.99
CA SER A 307 36.57 -36.16 -13.98
C SER A 307 35.84 -36.83 -12.81
N ALA A 308 35.18 -36.06 -11.96
CA ALA A 308 34.32 -36.57 -10.92
C ALA A 308 33.00 -35.78 -10.86
N THR A 309 31.94 -36.44 -10.40
CA THR A 309 30.65 -35.81 -10.09
C THR A 309 30.21 -36.17 -8.68
N ASN A 310 29.60 -35.22 -8.00
CA ASN A 310 28.86 -35.45 -6.75
C ASN A 310 27.36 -35.15 -6.89
N LEU A 311 26.88 -34.94 -8.13
CA LEU A 311 25.52 -34.51 -8.46
C LEU A 311 24.57 -35.70 -8.74
N LEU A 312 24.94 -36.89 -8.26
CA LEU A 312 24.14 -38.09 -8.48
C LEU A 312 23.06 -38.16 -7.39
N PRO A 313 21.76 -38.15 -7.75
CA PRO A 313 20.68 -38.16 -6.76
C PRO A 313 20.66 -39.48 -5.98
N GLY A 314 20.09 -39.49 -4.78
CA GLY A 314 19.87 -40.72 -4.04
C GLY A 314 18.87 -41.66 -4.73
N GLY A 315 19.13 -42.97 -4.68
CA GLY A 315 18.28 -44.01 -5.27
C GLY A 315 19.06 -45.09 -6.00
N ASN A 316 18.33 -45.96 -6.70
CA ASN A 316 18.88 -47.00 -7.58
C ASN A 316 18.34 -46.77 -9.00
N TYR A 317 19.25 -46.51 -9.95
CA TYR A 317 18.91 -46.13 -11.33
C TYR A 317 20.10 -46.35 -12.27
N THR A 318 19.92 -46.08 -13.56
CA THR A 318 21.01 -46.12 -14.55
C THR A 318 21.46 -44.72 -14.96
N VAL A 319 22.74 -44.57 -15.29
CA VAL A 319 23.32 -43.34 -15.87
C VAL A 319 23.81 -43.62 -17.28
N THR A 320 23.51 -42.71 -18.21
CA THR A 320 24.01 -42.72 -19.59
C THR A 320 24.77 -41.43 -19.87
N ALA A 321 25.86 -41.50 -20.63
CA ALA A 321 26.52 -40.31 -21.16
C ALA A 321 25.91 -39.97 -22.52
N HIS A 322 25.33 -38.78 -22.62
CA HIS A 322 24.81 -38.22 -23.86
C HIS A 322 25.82 -37.24 -24.45
N TYR A 323 26.37 -37.58 -25.62
CA TYR A 323 27.12 -36.64 -26.44
C TYR A 323 26.13 -35.90 -27.36
N ALA A 324 26.09 -34.58 -27.30
CA ALA A 324 25.14 -33.78 -28.10
C ALA A 324 25.60 -33.54 -29.56
N GLY A 325 26.87 -33.84 -29.87
CA GLY A 325 27.48 -33.55 -31.18
C GLY A 325 28.41 -32.33 -31.17
N ASP A 326 28.97 -32.03 -32.34
CA ASP A 326 29.70 -30.79 -32.66
C ASP A 326 29.38 -30.30 -34.09
N SER A 327 30.17 -29.37 -34.63
CA SER A 327 29.98 -28.88 -36.01
C SER A 327 30.17 -29.98 -37.07
N THR A 328 30.77 -31.11 -36.73
CA THR A 328 31.09 -32.23 -37.64
C THR A 328 30.26 -33.48 -37.32
N TYR A 329 30.16 -33.82 -36.04
CA TYR A 329 29.61 -35.07 -35.53
C TYR A 329 28.21 -34.90 -34.93
N GLY A 330 27.38 -35.92 -35.09
CA GLY A 330 26.04 -35.99 -34.49
C GLY A 330 26.13 -36.47 -33.06
N GLY A 331 25.00 -36.46 -32.36
CA GLY A 331 24.95 -36.97 -30.99
C GLY A 331 24.98 -38.50 -30.91
N SER A 332 25.40 -39.02 -29.76
CA SER A 332 25.39 -40.46 -29.44
C SER A 332 25.31 -40.71 -27.94
N ASP A 333 24.66 -41.80 -27.54
CA ASP A 333 24.53 -42.21 -26.13
C ASP A 333 25.44 -43.41 -25.81
N SER A 334 25.92 -43.48 -24.57
CA SER A 334 26.60 -44.67 -24.05
C SER A 334 25.62 -45.78 -23.69
N ALA A 335 26.15 -46.99 -23.48
CA ALA A 335 25.40 -48.00 -22.71
C ALA A 335 25.11 -47.49 -21.28
N PRO A 336 23.99 -47.90 -20.67
CA PRO A 336 23.63 -47.51 -19.31
C PRO A 336 24.53 -48.17 -18.26
N VAL A 337 24.89 -47.42 -17.22
CA VAL A 337 25.64 -47.88 -16.03
C VAL A 337 24.72 -47.88 -14.81
N ASN A 338 24.53 -49.03 -14.17
CA ASN A 338 23.75 -49.12 -12.92
C ASN A 338 24.49 -48.46 -11.76
N ILE A 339 23.77 -47.70 -10.93
CA ILE A 339 24.34 -47.05 -9.75
C ILE A 339 23.35 -47.03 -8.58
N THR A 340 23.88 -47.17 -7.37
CA THR A 340 23.11 -47.05 -6.12
C THR A 340 23.73 -45.97 -5.23
N ILE A 341 22.95 -44.94 -4.93
CA ILE A 341 23.32 -43.80 -4.09
C ILE A 341 22.42 -43.79 -2.84
N GLY A 342 23.03 -43.81 -1.66
CA GLY A 342 22.35 -43.67 -0.37
C GLY A 342 22.09 -42.22 0.02
N LYS A 343 21.22 -42.01 1.00
CA LYS A 343 20.89 -40.67 1.51
C LYS A 343 22.01 -40.07 2.36
N GLU A 344 22.19 -38.76 2.29
CA GLU A 344 23.01 -37.99 3.22
C GLU A 344 22.16 -37.27 4.29
N ASN A 345 22.81 -36.71 5.31
CA ASN A 345 22.13 -35.92 6.32
C ASN A 345 21.85 -34.50 5.83
N SER A 346 20.67 -33.97 6.15
CA SER A 346 20.28 -32.58 5.89
C SER A 346 20.34 -31.72 7.16
N SER A 347 20.42 -30.41 6.96
CA SER A 347 20.51 -29.40 8.03
C SER A 347 19.64 -28.18 7.67
N PRO A 348 18.34 -28.16 8.00
CA PRO A 348 17.49 -27.01 7.79
C PRO A 348 17.95 -25.83 8.65
N GLN A 349 17.84 -24.61 8.12
CA GLN A 349 18.15 -23.38 8.85
C GLN A 349 17.01 -22.38 8.68
N LEU A 350 16.64 -21.74 9.79
CA LEU A 350 15.57 -20.76 9.87
C LEU A 350 16.14 -19.34 9.90
N GLU A 351 15.64 -18.49 9.02
CA GLU A 351 16.03 -17.09 8.88
C GLU A 351 14.80 -16.18 8.92
N LEU A 352 14.79 -15.21 9.83
CA LEU A 352 13.76 -14.18 9.85
C LEU A 352 14.30 -12.97 9.12
N VAL A 353 13.79 -12.73 7.90
CA VAL A 353 14.22 -11.62 7.06
C VAL A 353 13.30 -10.44 7.32
N THR A 354 13.84 -9.33 7.83
CA THR A 354 13.05 -8.15 8.23
C THR A 354 13.25 -6.99 7.27
N PHE A 355 12.19 -6.21 7.03
CA PHE A 355 12.19 -5.09 6.10
C PHE A 355 11.64 -3.81 6.74
N GLY A 356 12.07 -2.67 6.19
CA GLY A 356 11.40 -1.39 6.42
C GLY A 356 10.08 -1.33 5.67
N TRP A 357 9.25 -0.33 6.00
CA TRP A 357 7.96 -0.14 5.35
C TRP A 357 8.06 0.24 3.86
N GLN A 358 9.24 0.64 3.38
CA GLN A 358 9.55 0.87 1.97
C GLN A 358 10.10 -0.38 1.25
N GLY A 359 10.14 -1.54 1.92
CA GLY A 359 10.64 -2.80 1.35
C GLY A 359 12.16 -2.96 1.39
N ASN A 360 12.90 -2.01 1.98
CA ASN A 360 14.35 -2.13 2.15
C ASN A 360 14.69 -3.19 3.20
N LEU A 361 15.67 -4.04 2.93
CA LEU A 361 16.17 -5.04 3.87
C LEU A 361 16.75 -4.37 5.14
N ILE A 362 16.31 -4.79 6.31
CA ILE A 362 16.87 -4.39 7.62
C ILE A 362 17.82 -5.46 8.13
N SER A 363 17.42 -6.73 8.07
CA SER A 363 18.25 -7.86 8.46
C SER A 363 17.86 -9.09 7.65
N ALA A 364 18.86 -9.83 7.16
CA ALA A 364 18.64 -11.12 6.52
C ALA A 364 18.39 -12.26 7.52
N ASN A 365 18.70 -12.06 8.81
CA ASN A 365 18.61 -13.14 9.79
C ASN A 365 18.43 -12.59 11.22
N ALA A 366 17.30 -11.95 11.47
CA ALA A 366 16.97 -11.40 12.79
C ALA A 366 16.58 -12.48 13.80
N SER A 367 16.78 -12.19 15.09
CA SER A 367 16.21 -12.95 16.21
C SER A 367 15.02 -12.25 16.86
N THR A 368 14.67 -11.06 16.38
CA THR A 368 13.61 -10.21 16.90
C THR A 368 13.00 -9.35 15.80
N ALA A 369 11.72 -9.03 15.96
CA ALA A 369 11.01 -8.07 15.14
C ALA A 369 9.97 -7.33 16.00
N VAL A 370 9.42 -6.24 15.48
CA VAL A 370 8.27 -5.56 16.08
C VAL A 370 7.00 -6.24 15.56
N TYR A 371 6.01 -6.47 16.43
CA TYR A 371 4.74 -7.07 16.05
C TYR A 371 4.07 -6.34 14.88
N GLY A 372 3.66 -7.06 13.84
CA GLY A 372 3.06 -6.48 12.64
C GLY A 372 4.00 -5.70 11.73
N SER A 373 5.33 -5.71 11.96
CA SER A 373 6.29 -5.17 10.99
C SER A 373 6.47 -6.08 9.78
N PRO A 374 6.97 -5.58 8.64
CA PRO A 374 7.20 -6.41 7.46
C PRO A 374 8.38 -7.37 7.66
N TYR A 375 8.13 -8.67 7.59
CA TYR A 375 9.15 -9.71 7.57
C TYR A 375 8.62 -10.97 6.87
N LEU A 376 9.55 -11.83 6.43
CA LEU A 376 9.25 -13.18 5.96
C LEU A 376 10.08 -14.20 6.76
N LEU A 377 9.60 -15.43 6.81
CA LEU A 377 10.35 -16.55 7.35
C LEU A 377 10.90 -17.39 6.20
N HIS A 378 12.21 -17.49 6.12
CA HIS A 378 12.92 -18.28 5.13
C HIS A 378 13.47 -19.55 5.78
N VAL A 379 13.33 -20.68 5.08
CA VAL A 379 13.95 -21.95 5.46
C VAL A 379 14.75 -22.53 4.31
N ASP A 380 16.06 -22.53 4.47
CA ASP A 380 16.99 -23.27 3.64
C ASP A 380 17.16 -24.69 4.17
N VAL A 381 17.26 -25.67 3.27
CA VAL A 381 17.71 -27.02 3.62
C VAL A 381 19.13 -27.21 3.09
N PHE A 382 20.12 -27.17 3.99
CA PHE A 382 21.51 -27.44 3.63
C PHE A 382 21.82 -28.93 3.69
N ASN A 383 22.92 -29.34 3.07
CA ASN A 383 23.55 -30.61 3.42
C ASN A 383 24.24 -30.52 4.80
N SER A 384 24.67 -31.66 5.34
CA SER A 384 25.31 -31.73 6.66
C SER A 384 26.64 -30.96 6.78
N ALA A 385 27.26 -30.59 5.67
CA ALA A 385 28.47 -29.75 5.65
C ALA A 385 28.15 -28.24 5.56
N GLY A 386 26.87 -27.85 5.60
CA GLY A 386 26.43 -26.45 5.44
C GLY A 386 26.47 -25.95 3.99
N GLY A 387 26.63 -26.85 3.01
CA GLY A 387 26.60 -26.53 1.59
C GLY A 387 25.17 -26.26 1.13
N ALA A 388 24.94 -25.07 0.59
CA ALA A 388 23.68 -24.73 -0.08
C ALA A 388 23.54 -25.58 -1.36
N CYS A 389 22.32 -25.76 -1.83
CA CYS A 389 22.11 -26.12 -3.23
C CYS A 389 22.64 -24.95 -4.09
N GLN A 390 23.88 -25.08 -4.57
CA GLN A 390 24.51 -24.04 -5.39
C GLN A 390 24.05 -24.15 -6.85
N THR A 391 23.72 -23.01 -7.43
CA THR A 391 23.41 -22.90 -8.85
C THR A 391 24.67 -22.90 -9.69
N ASN A 392 25.23 -24.09 -9.93
CA ASN A 392 26.08 -24.25 -11.11
C ASN A 392 25.21 -24.80 -12.24
N ASN A 393 24.56 -23.88 -12.99
CA ASN A 393 24.29 -23.88 -14.44
C ASN A 393 23.70 -25.10 -15.16
N VAL A 394 23.36 -26.15 -14.45
CA VAL A 394 22.46 -27.22 -14.83
C VAL A 394 21.67 -27.47 -13.57
N GLN A 395 20.33 -27.59 -13.63
CA GLN A 395 19.55 -27.98 -12.45
C GLN A 395 20.29 -29.13 -11.78
N GLN A 396 20.91 -28.87 -10.62
CA GLN A 396 21.72 -29.86 -9.95
C GLN A 396 20.74 -30.93 -9.51
N SER A 397 20.86 -32.10 -10.12
CA SER A 397 20.23 -33.27 -9.57
C SER A 397 20.82 -33.50 -8.18
N GLY A 398 19.96 -33.61 -7.16
CA GLY A 398 20.42 -33.80 -5.79
C GLY A 398 20.29 -32.58 -4.87
N CYS A 399 19.61 -31.51 -5.27
CA CYS A 399 19.16 -30.52 -4.29
C CYS A 399 18.00 -31.08 -3.44
N PRO A 400 17.83 -30.64 -2.18
CA PRO A 400 16.70 -31.03 -1.36
C PRO A 400 15.36 -30.68 -2.02
N THR A 401 14.44 -31.63 -2.00
CA THR A 401 13.10 -31.52 -2.59
C THR A 401 12.01 -31.91 -1.60
N GLY A 402 10.75 -31.70 -1.96
CA GLY A 402 9.62 -31.99 -1.07
C GLY A 402 9.29 -30.79 -0.19
N ASN A 403 8.88 -31.04 1.05
CA ASN A 403 8.25 -30.01 1.87
C ASN A 403 8.95 -29.84 3.23
N VAL A 404 8.88 -28.62 3.75
CA VAL A 404 9.20 -28.26 5.13
C VAL A 404 7.89 -27.97 5.86
N ALA A 405 7.67 -28.65 6.99
CA ALA A 405 6.58 -28.33 7.90
C ALA A 405 7.04 -27.30 8.94
N LEU A 406 6.24 -26.25 9.15
CA LEU A 406 6.52 -25.16 10.08
C LEU A 406 5.54 -25.18 11.25
N THR A 407 6.09 -25.09 12.46
CA THR A 407 5.30 -24.93 13.69
C THR A 407 5.88 -23.84 14.56
N ASP A 408 5.04 -23.04 15.22
CA ASP A 408 5.43 -22.17 16.31
C ASP A 408 4.86 -22.70 17.64
N ASN A 409 5.75 -22.87 18.62
CA ASN A 409 5.39 -23.40 19.94
C ASN A 409 4.60 -24.73 19.88
N GLY A 410 4.87 -25.54 18.85
CA GLY A 410 4.22 -26.83 18.59
C GLY A 410 2.91 -26.77 17.80
N SER A 411 2.37 -25.58 17.54
CA SER A 411 1.19 -25.38 16.69
C SER A 411 1.60 -25.12 15.24
N THR A 412 0.81 -25.58 14.28
CA THR A 412 1.07 -25.34 12.84
C THR A 412 1.09 -23.84 12.55
N LEU A 413 2.14 -23.38 11.86
CA LEU A 413 2.27 -21.99 11.42
C LEU A 413 1.60 -21.86 10.04
N ASP A 414 0.58 -21.02 9.94
CA ASP A 414 -0.13 -20.70 8.69
C ASP A 414 -0.52 -21.94 7.87
N ALA A 415 -0.02 -22.08 6.63
CA ALA A 415 -0.32 -23.22 5.77
C ALA A 415 0.27 -24.55 6.30
N GLY A 416 1.19 -24.47 7.26
CA GLY A 416 1.81 -25.59 7.97
C GLY A 416 2.87 -26.33 7.16
N SER A 417 2.72 -26.47 5.84
CA SER A 417 3.68 -27.17 4.97
C SER A 417 3.98 -26.39 3.70
N TYR A 418 5.26 -26.18 3.43
CA TYR A 418 5.72 -25.35 2.33
C TYR A 418 6.68 -26.14 1.41
N PRO A 419 6.46 -26.13 0.09
CA PRO A 419 7.31 -26.84 -0.86
C PRO A 419 8.64 -26.12 -1.06
N LEU A 420 9.74 -26.87 -1.09
CA LEU A 420 11.03 -26.35 -1.49
C LEU A 420 11.02 -26.00 -2.98
N ASN A 421 11.61 -24.87 -3.32
CA ASN A 421 11.89 -24.51 -4.70
C ASN A 421 13.09 -25.29 -5.25
N SER A 422 13.48 -25.02 -6.50
CA SER A 422 14.62 -25.68 -7.16
C SER A 422 15.98 -25.40 -6.53
N PHE A 423 16.06 -24.50 -5.54
CA PHE A 423 17.26 -24.15 -4.79
C PHE A 423 17.26 -24.75 -3.38
N GLY A 424 16.29 -25.61 -3.04
CA GLY A 424 16.25 -26.29 -1.75
C GLY A 424 15.84 -25.40 -0.58
N TYR A 425 15.11 -24.31 -0.84
CA TYR A 425 14.54 -23.45 0.21
C TYR A 425 13.06 -23.14 -0.01
N THR A 426 12.41 -22.66 1.05
CA THR A 426 11.03 -22.15 1.00
C THR A 426 10.87 -20.90 1.84
N GLU A 427 9.92 -20.04 1.45
CA GLU A 427 9.58 -18.81 2.18
C GLU A 427 8.11 -18.85 2.61
N ASP A 428 7.86 -18.36 3.82
CA ASP A 428 6.56 -17.88 4.25
C ASP A 428 6.57 -16.35 4.26
N GLN A 429 5.98 -15.76 3.23
CA GLN A 429 6.01 -14.32 2.98
C GLN A 429 4.96 -13.54 3.77
N VAL A 430 3.96 -14.21 4.33
CA VAL A 430 2.83 -13.58 5.03
C VAL A 430 2.82 -13.86 6.53
N VAL A 431 3.83 -14.59 7.01
CA VAL A 431 3.97 -14.95 8.42
C VAL A 431 3.83 -13.75 9.35
N GLN A 432 3.01 -13.91 10.38
CA GLN A 432 2.96 -12.99 11.52
C GLN A 432 2.95 -13.76 12.82
N PHE A 433 3.99 -13.56 13.63
CA PHE A 433 4.11 -14.16 14.94
C PHE A 433 3.39 -13.32 16.00
N PRO A 434 2.73 -13.94 17.00
CA PRO A 434 2.24 -13.22 18.16
C PRO A 434 3.40 -12.58 18.95
N GLY A 435 3.09 -11.51 19.67
CA GLY A 435 4.03 -10.86 20.56
C GLY A 435 4.51 -11.78 21.68
N GLY A 436 5.81 -11.70 21.99
CA GLY A 436 6.50 -12.55 22.95
C GLY A 436 7.48 -13.53 22.30
N ASN A 437 7.74 -14.65 23.00
CA ASN A 437 8.70 -15.66 22.57
C ASN A 437 8.02 -16.73 21.70
N ASN A 438 8.52 -16.87 20.48
CA ASN A 438 8.05 -17.81 19.47
C ASN A 438 9.14 -18.86 19.22
N SER A 439 8.83 -20.14 19.43
CA SER A 439 9.76 -21.25 19.22
C SER A 439 9.43 -21.93 17.91
N VAL A 440 10.02 -21.42 16.83
CA VAL A 440 9.70 -21.85 15.47
C VAL A 440 10.54 -23.05 15.10
N LYS A 441 9.89 -24.13 14.69
CA LYS A 441 10.51 -25.36 14.23
C LYS A 441 10.22 -25.58 12.74
N ALA A 442 11.27 -25.83 11.99
CA ALA A 442 11.23 -26.35 10.63
C ALA A 442 11.52 -27.84 10.65
N GLN A 443 10.61 -28.64 10.10
CA GLN A 443 10.72 -30.08 9.97
C GLN A 443 10.76 -30.45 8.48
N TYR A 444 11.94 -30.84 8.01
CA TYR A 444 12.11 -31.36 6.67
C TYR A 444 11.82 -32.87 6.65
N ALA A 445 10.95 -33.31 5.76
CA ALA A 445 10.52 -34.70 5.67
C ALA A 445 11.59 -35.64 5.06
N GLY A 446 12.63 -35.07 4.44
CA GLY A 446 13.59 -35.82 3.63
C GLY A 446 13.05 -36.12 2.23
N ASP A 447 13.94 -36.58 1.37
CA ASP A 447 13.62 -36.99 -0.01
C ASP A 447 14.46 -38.22 -0.39
N SER A 448 14.65 -38.49 -1.68
CA SER A 448 15.46 -39.63 -2.14
C SER A 448 16.95 -39.46 -1.83
N SER A 449 17.45 -38.22 -1.69
CA SER A 449 18.86 -37.86 -1.50
C SER A 449 19.22 -37.50 -0.06
N PHE A 450 18.25 -37.04 0.74
CA PHE A 450 18.45 -36.51 2.08
C PHE A 450 17.56 -37.20 3.11
N ASN A 451 18.14 -37.46 4.29
CA ASN A 451 17.40 -37.90 5.47
C ASN A 451 16.50 -36.77 6.00
N ALA A 452 15.41 -37.15 6.67
CA ALA A 452 14.56 -36.22 7.41
C ALA A 452 15.34 -35.57 8.55
N SER A 453 15.07 -34.30 8.83
CA SER A 453 15.74 -33.54 9.89
C SER A 453 14.88 -32.35 10.33
N SER A 454 15.29 -31.67 11.40
CA SER A 454 14.60 -30.47 11.87
C SER A 454 15.54 -29.50 12.54
N ALA A 455 15.18 -28.22 12.52
CA ALA A 455 15.81 -27.17 13.30
C ALA A 455 14.75 -26.36 14.04
N THR A 456 15.10 -25.88 15.21
CA THR A 456 14.25 -24.99 16.02
C THR A 456 15.02 -23.73 16.34
N LYS A 457 14.38 -22.57 16.17
CA LYS A 457 14.98 -21.26 16.45
C LYS A 457 13.99 -20.37 17.20
N PRO A 458 14.41 -19.73 18.31
CA PRO A 458 13.57 -18.79 19.02
C PRO A 458 13.59 -17.41 18.35
N TYR A 459 12.41 -16.78 18.27
CA TYR A 459 12.23 -15.39 17.87
C TYR A 459 11.50 -14.63 18.97
N ASN A 460 12.02 -13.46 19.33
CA ASN A 460 11.39 -12.58 20.31
C ASN A 460 10.68 -11.42 19.61
N ILE A 461 9.35 -11.41 19.62
CA ILE A 461 8.54 -10.40 18.94
C ILE A 461 8.12 -9.35 19.96
N THR A 462 8.64 -8.14 19.76
CA THR A 462 8.38 -7.04 20.69
C THR A 462 7.04 -6.37 20.38
N PRO A 463 6.27 -5.92 21.40
CA PRO A 463 5.01 -5.24 21.17
C PRO A 463 5.20 -3.96 20.34
N ALA A 464 4.29 -3.71 19.40
CA ALA A 464 4.29 -2.53 18.56
C ALA A 464 4.00 -1.25 19.37
N PRO A 465 4.72 -0.15 19.14
CA PRO A 465 4.40 1.13 19.76
C PRO A 465 2.98 1.59 19.42
N THR A 466 2.30 2.17 20.41
CA THR A 466 0.97 2.75 20.22
C THR A 466 0.99 4.23 20.59
N THR A 467 0.35 5.05 19.77
CA THR A 467 0.01 6.44 20.13
C THR A 467 -1.43 6.47 20.60
N ILE A 468 -1.73 7.25 21.64
CA ILE A 468 -3.10 7.43 22.15
C ILE A 468 -3.51 8.90 22.05
N SER A 469 -4.71 9.13 21.56
CA SER A 469 -5.39 10.42 21.61
C SER A 469 -6.66 10.27 22.45
N ALA A 470 -6.86 11.19 23.39
CA ALA A 470 -8.08 11.28 24.18
C ALA A 470 -8.78 12.59 23.83
N SER A 471 -10.07 12.51 23.51
CA SER A 471 -10.91 13.67 23.22
C SER A 471 -12.04 13.70 24.23
N PRO A 472 -11.96 14.54 25.29
CA PRO A 472 -13.12 14.78 26.13
C PRO A 472 -14.16 15.49 25.28
N THR A 473 -15.31 14.84 25.04
CA THR A 473 -16.46 15.48 24.40
C THR A 473 -17.04 16.50 25.39
N THR A 474 -16.92 17.78 25.04
CA THR A 474 -17.08 18.92 25.95
C THR A 474 -18.51 19.39 26.18
N CYS A 475 -19.55 18.74 25.63
CA CYS A 475 -20.89 19.20 26.00
C CYS A 475 -21.18 18.88 27.45
N CYS A 476 -21.65 19.92 28.14
CA CYS A 476 -22.52 19.74 29.28
C CYS A 476 -21.78 19.22 30.55
N LEU A 477 -20.50 19.57 30.76
CA LEU A 477 -19.80 19.25 32.00
C LEU A 477 -20.27 20.14 33.15
N TYR A 478 -21.00 19.57 34.09
CA TYR A 478 -21.42 20.23 35.33
C TYR A 478 -21.38 19.29 36.53
N VAL A 479 -21.37 19.87 37.73
CA VAL A 479 -21.40 19.13 38.99
C VAL A 479 -22.61 18.22 39.06
N GLY A 480 -22.39 16.92 39.29
CA GLY A 480 -23.46 15.92 39.36
C GLY A 480 -23.98 15.44 37.99
N GLY A 481 -23.47 15.98 36.87
CA GLY A 481 -23.91 15.63 35.52
C GLY A 481 -23.23 14.39 34.91
N PRO A 482 -23.81 13.82 33.83
CA PRO A 482 -23.17 12.73 33.09
C PRO A 482 -21.90 13.21 32.39
N TYR A 483 -20.98 12.28 32.15
CA TYR A 483 -19.69 12.53 31.52
C TYR A 483 -19.47 11.57 30.35
N GLN A 484 -19.05 12.10 29.20
CA GLN A 484 -18.69 11.33 28.01
C GLN A 484 -17.29 11.70 27.51
N SER A 485 -16.51 10.70 27.13
CA SER A 485 -15.16 10.89 26.58
C SER A 485 -14.82 9.81 25.55
N GLY A 486 -13.95 10.14 24.60
CA GLY A 486 -13.41 9.19 23.63
C GLY A 486 -11.92 8.99 23.82
N ALA A 487 -11.43 7.78 23.60
CA ALA A 487 -10.01 7.49 23.49
C ALA A 487 -9.75 6.58 22.29
N VAL A 488 -8.68 6.86 21.56
CA VAL A 488 -8.29 6.12 20.36
C VAL A 488 -6.80 5.86 20.41
N ILE A 489 -6.40 4.62 20.21
CA ILE A 489 -5.01 4.25 19.92
C ILE A 489 -4.81 3.94 18.44
N GLN A 490 -3.62 4.28 17.97
CA GLN A 490 -3.13 3.94 16.64
C GLN A 490 -1.77 3.27 16.74
N SER A 491 -1.53 2.28 15.89
CA SER A 491 -0.24 1.62 15.75
C SER A 491 0.03 1.29 14.30
N GLN A 492 1.27 1.50 13.85
CA GLN A 492 1.72 1.13 12.51
C GLN A 492 2.03 -0.37 12.50
N SER A 493 1.13 -1.18 11.95
CA SER A 493 1.13 -2.64 12.14
C SER A 493 0.27 -3.34 11.08
N LEU A 494 0.71 -4.51 10.62
CA LEU A 494 -0.06 -5.49 9.84
C LEU A 494 -0.84 -6.48 10.74
N GLY A 495 -0.67 -6.36 12.06
CA GLY A 495 -1.20 -7.30 13.03
C GLY A 495 -2.71 -7.23 13.25
N VAL A 496 -3.20 -8.12 14.11
CA VAL A 496 -4.63 -8.22 14.44
C VAL A 496 -5.08 -7.07 15.35
N THR A 497 -6.40 -6.91 15.53
CA THR A 497 -6.94 -5.86 16.39
C THR A 497 -6.42 -5.94 17.84
N PRO A 498 -5.99 -4.82 18.45
CA PRO A 498 -5.58 -4.76 19.85
C PRO A 498 -6.69 -5.19 20.83
N THR A 499 -6.29 -5.80 21.95
CA THR A 499 -7.20 -6.36 22.97
C THR A 499 -7.04 -5.72 24.36
N GLY A 500 -6.11 -4.80 24.53
CA GLY A 500 -5.92 -4.10 25.79
C GLY A 500 -7.15 -3.29 26.22
N THR A 501 -7.16 -2.86 27.48
CA THR A 501 -8.27 -2.13 28.09
C THR A 501 -7.99 -0.64 28.14
N PHE A 502 -9.04 0.16 27.99
CA PHE A 502 -8.99 1.60 28.22
C PHE A 502 -9.43 1.94 29.64
N THR A 503 -8.69 2.80 30.33
CA THR A 503 -9.10 3.39 31.61
C THR A 503 -9.10 4.91 31.51
N PHE A 504 -10.24 5.54 31.82
CA PHE A 504 -10.34 7.00 31.88
C PHE A 504 -10.03 7.50 33.29
N LEU A 505 -9.23 8.55 33.37
CA LEU A 505 -8.74 9.11 34.62
C LEU A 505 -9.29 10.52 34.82
N VAL A 506 -9.74 10.81 36.04
CA VAL A 506 -10.10 12.15 36.52
C VAL A 506 -9.17 12.49 37.68
N ASN A 507 -8.38 13.56 37.54
CA ASN A 507 -7.32 13.92 38.48
C ASN A 507 -6.36 12.74 38.78
N GLY A 508 -6.06 11.93 37.76
CA GLY A 508 -5.21 10.74 37.87
C GLY A 508 -5.87 9.51 38.51
N SER A 509 -7.13 9.59 38.95
CA SER A 509 -7.87 8.46 39.53
C SER A 509 -8.83 7.82 38.51
N PRO A 510 -8.97 6.49 38.48
CA PRO A 510 -9.91 5.80 37.57
C PRO A 510 -11.36 6.26 37.75
N SER A 511 -12.03 6.53 36.63
CA SER A 511 -13.47 6.80 36.56
C SER A 511 -14.23 5.53 36.18
N VAL A 512 -15.41 5.34 36.78
CA VAL A 512 -16.29 4.19 36.51
C VAL A 512 -17.25 4.54 35.38
N GLY A 513 -17.38 3.68 34.37
CA GLY A 513 -18.33 3.82 33.28
C GLY A 513 -18.19 2.70 32.26
N ASN A 514 -19.02 2.74 31.22
CA ASN A 514 -19.03 1.74 30.16
C ASN A 514 -18.53 2.36 28.86
N GLY A 515 -17.67 1.64 28.15
CA GLY A 515 -17.12 2.05 26.86
C GLY A 515 -17.54 1.12 25.74
N ALA A 516 -18.17 1.65 24.70
CA ALA A 516 -18.38 0.90 23.46
C ALA A 516 -17.09 0.91 22.64
N LEU A 517 -16.52 -0.27 22.40
CA LEU A 517 -15.30 -0.46 21.64
C LEU A 517 -15.59 -0.43 20.14
N TYR A 518 -14.65 0.11 19.36
CA TYR A 518 -14.65 0.02 17.90
C TYR A 518 -13.21 -0.14 17.39
N TRP A 519 -13.09 -0.70 16.20
CA TRP A 519 -11.78 -0.87 15.55
C TRP A 519 -11.87 -0.67 14.04
N ILE A 520 -10.74 -0.32 13.46
CA ILE A 520 -10.52 -0.26 12.02
C ILE A 520 -9.31 -1.17 11.72
N PRO A 521 -9.47 -2.17 10.82
CA PRO A 521 -8.37 -3.05 10.44
C PRO A 521 -7.23 -2.27 9.76
N PRO A 522 -6.03 -2.89 9.64
CA PRO A 522 -4.90 -2.25 8.96
C PRO A 522 -5.30 -1.72 7.57
N SER A 523 -5.06 -0.44 7.33
CA SER A 523 -5.34 0.20 6.04
C SER A 523 -4.30 1.30 5.72
N GLY A 524 -4.14 1.61 4.43
CA GLY A 524 -3.16 2.58 3.93
C GLY A 524 -1.75 2.02 3.73
N PHE A 525 -0.84 2.88 3.26
CA PHE A 525 0.59 2.56 3.13
C PHE A 525 1.44 3.71 3.71
N PRO A 526 2.13 3.51 4.85
CA PRO A 526 2.17 2.27 5.64
C PRO A 526 0.83 1.96 6.37
N PRO A 527 0.54 0.69 6.66
CA PRO A 527 -0.70 0.27 7.30
C PRO A 527 -0.80 0.72 8.76
N ILE A 528 -1.98 1.21 9.14
CA ILE A 528 -2.28 1.64 10.52
C ILE A 528 -3.50 0.86 11.05
N VAL A 529 -3.34 0.27 12.23
CA VAL A 529 -4.44 -0.29 13.03
C VAL A 529 -4.97 0.77 13.98
N THR A 530 -6.30 0.92 14.02
CA THR A 530 -6.96 1.86 14.94
C THR A 530 -7.90 1.09 15.87
N TYR A 531 -7.81 1.37 17.17
CA TYR A 531 -8.68 0.80 18.18
C TYR A 531 -9.12 1.91 19.14
N GLY A 532 -10.42 1.99 19.42
CA GLY A 532 -10.95 3.10 20.20
C GLY A 532 -12.15 2.72 21.04
N THR A 533 -12.52 3.63 21.93
CA THR A 533 -13.65 3.50 22.82
C THR A 533 -14.38 4.82 22.99
N ASN A 534 -15.70 4.74 23.07
CA ASN A 534 -16.57 5.84 23.50
C ASN A 534 -17.08 5.54 24.90
N PHE A 535 -16.54 6.24 25.89
CA PHE A 535 -16.85 6.07 27.30
C PHE A 535 -17.98 6.98 27.73
N PHE A 536 -18.94 6.42 28.47
CA PHE A 536 -20.03 7.14 29.09
C PHE A 536 -20.17 6.74 30.55
N SER A 537 -20.38 7.72 31.42
CA SER A 537 -20.73 7.51 32.82
C SER A 537 -21.90 8.40 33.24
N SER A 538 -22.90 7.77 33.84
CA SER A 538 -24.01 8.46 34.53
C SER A 538 -23.64 8.92 35.93
N ASN A 539 -22.53 8.41 36.50
CA ASN A 539 -22.04 8.80 37.81
C ASN A 539 -21.04 9.94 37.63
N SER A 540 -21.42 11.16 38.00
CA SER A 540 -20.55 12.32 37.90
C SER A 540 -19.27 12.14 38.73
N PRO A 541 -18.09 12.16 38.10
CA PRO A 541 -16.82 12.19 38.83
C PRO A 541 -16.50 13.60 39.37
N PHE A 542 -17.39 14.57 39.18
CA PHE A 542 -17.20 15.97 39.55
C PHE A 542 -18.11 16.33 40.75
N PRO A 543 -17.61 16.25 41.99
CA PRO A 543 -18.41 16.54 43.18
C PRO A 543 -18.59 18.04 43.43
N ASN A 544 -17.67 18.89 42.95
CA ASN A 544 -17.68 20.33 43.19
C ASN A 544 -17.20 21.12 41.96
N PRO A 545 -17.52 22.43 41.83
CA PRO A 545 -16.94 23.27 40.80
C PRO A 545 -15.43 23.37 40.94
N GLY A 546 -14.72 23.50 39.81
CA GLY A 546 -13.27 23.60 39.81
C GLY A 546 -12.64 23.10 38.52
N ASN A 547 -11.31 23.07 38.51
CA ASN A 547 -10.54 22.51 37.40
C ASN A 547 -10.29 21.02 37.66
N TYR A 548 -10.53 20.19 36.65
CA TYR A 548 -10.26 18.76 36.65
C TYR A 548 -9.35 18.41 35.49
N THR A 549 -8.41 17.48 35.70
CA THR A 549 -7.59 16.93 34.62
C THR A 549 -8.18 15.61 34.15
N LEU A 550 -8.33 15.47 32.83
CA LEU A 550 -8.86 14.29 32.17
C LEU A 550 -7.77 13.65 31.32
N SER A 551 -7.60 12.35 31.44
CA SER A 551 -6.72 11.56 30.56
C SER A 551 -7.26 10.15 30.38
N ALA A 552 -6.64 9.39 29.47
CA ALA A 552 -6.93 7.99 29.26
C ALA A 552 -5.64 7.18 29.20
N THR A 553 -5.69 5.96 29.72
CA THR A 553 -4.64 4.95 29.55
C THR A 553 -5.17 3.79 28.73
N TYR A 554 -4.28 3.20 27.94
CA TYR A 554 -4.45 1.92 27.28
C TYR A 554 -3.46 0.94 27.90
N SER A 555 -3.94 -0.21 28.38
CA SER A 555 -3.12 -1.17 29.12
C SER A 555 -2.04 -1.86 28.28
N GLY A 556 -2.15 -1.79 26.95
CA GLY A 556 -1.42 -2.68 26.07
C GLY A 556 -1.96 -4.11 26.12
N ASP A 557 -1.33 -4.97 25.35
CA ASP A 557 -1.49 -6.42 25.35
C ASP A 557 -0.16 -7.08 24.94
N ALA A 558 -0.17 -8.37 24.57
CA ALA A 558 1.04 -9.06 24.13
C ALA A 558 1.63 -8.46 22.84
N ASN A 559 0.79 -7.86 21.99
CA ASN A 559 1.10 -7.41 20.64
C ASN A 559 1.35 -5.90 20.56
N TYR A 560 0.76 -5.12 21.47
CA TYR A 560 0.77 -3.66 21.45
C TYR A 560 1.19 -3.08 22.81
N GLN A 561 2.06 -2.07 22.77
CA GLN A 561 2.53 -1.40 23.98
C GLN A 561 1.40 -0.66 24.72
N PRO A 562 1.51 -0.47 26.04
CA PRO A 562 0.64 0.45 26.77
C PRO A 562 0.87 1.90 26.32
N ALA A 563 -0.16 2.73 26.42
CA ALA A 563 -0.07 4.16 26.14
C ALA A 563 -0.87 4.99 27.13
N THR A 564 -0.44 6.23 27.35
CA THR A 564 -1.16 7.20 28.19
C THR A 564 -1.30 8.52 27.45
N SER A 565 -2.51 9.07 27.42
CA SER A 565 -2.77 10.34 26.75
C SER A 565 -2.18 11.49 27.54
N THR A 566 -1.93 12.61 26.85
CA THR A 566 -1.75 13.88 27.53
C THR A 566 -3.01 14.23 28.32
N SER A 567 -2.84 14.94 29.44
CA SER A 567 -3.96 15.38 30.27
C SER A 567 -4.54 16.68 29.73
N VAL A 568 -5.87 16.77 29.68
CA VAL A 568 -6.61 17.99 29.32
C VAL A 568 -7.28 18.55 30.57
N THR A 569 -7.08 19.84 30.83
CA THR A 569 -7.74 20.53 31.96
C THR A 569 -9.10 21.07 31.51
N VAL A 570 -10.16 20.67 32.20
CA VAL A 570 -11.52 21.19 32.00
C VAL A 570 -11.99 21.90 33.26
N ARG A 571 -12.79 22.95 33.09
CA ARG A 571 -13.45 23.62 34.21
C ARG A 571 -14.89 23.16 34.32
N VAL A 572 -15.24 22.63 35.49
CA VAL A 572 -16.60 22.21 35.84
C VAL A 572 -17.26 23.29 36.70
N LYS A 573 -18.52 23.59 36.40
CA LYS A 573 -19.38 24.51 37.14
C LYS A 573 -20.63 23.78 37.61
N TYR A 574 -21.43 24.36 38.50
CA TYR A 574 -22.79 23.89 38.75
C TYR A 574 -23.64 23.96 37.46
N PRO A 575 -24.76 23.21 37.39
CA PRO A 575 -25.73 23.34 36.31
C PRO A 575 -26.12 24.81 36.07
N THR A 576 -26.56 25.14 34.86
CA THR A 576 -27.03 26.49 34.53
C THR A 576 -28.13 26.91 35.52
N PRO A 577 -27.94 27.99 36.29
CA PRO A 577 -28.91 28.39 37.30
C PRO A 577 -30.20 28.92 36.64
N THR A 578 -31.34 28.75 37.31
CA THR A 578 -32.60 29.38 36.89
C THR A 578 -32.74 30.75 37.53
N ILE A 579 -33.27 31.73 36.79
CA ILE A 579 -33.53 33.08 37.33
C ILE A 579 -35.03 33.29 37.48
N ASN A 580 -35.47 33.51 38.72
CA ASN A 580 -36.84 33.91 39.04
C ASN A 580 -36.91 35.43 39.14
N LEU A 581 -37.60 36.07 38.19
CA LEU A 581 -37.82 37.51 38.19
C LEU A 581 -39.24 37.83 38.64
N ARG A 582 -39.38 38.68 39.66
CA ARG A 582 -40.68 39.12 40.17
C ARG A 582 -40.70 40.63 40.41
N ALA A 583 -41.88 41.22 40.35
CA ALA A 583 -42.11 42.62 40.68
C ALA A 583 -43.08 42.75 41.86
N SER A 584 -42.81 43.66 42.79
CA SER A 584 -43.72 43.95 43.89
C SER A 584 -43.61 45.42 44.34
N PRO A 585 -44.72 46.19 44.40
CA PRO A 585 -46.08 45.79 44.00
C PRO A 585 -46.25 45.62 42.48
N ASN A 586 -47.10 44.68 42.05
CA ASN A 586 -47.53 44.50 40.66
C ASN A 586 -48.99 43.98 40.64
N PRO A 587 -49.97 44.72 40.08
CA PRO A 587 -49.85 45.97 39.34
C PRO A 587 -49.39 47.17 40.20
N VAL A 588 -48.91 48.22 39.56
CA VAL A 588 -48.42 49.47 40.18
C VAL A 588 -49.14 50.68 39.58
N ASN A 589 -49.48 51.69 40.39
CA ASN A 589 -50.11 52.90 39.88
C ASN A 589 -49.09 53.81 39.18
N SER A 590 -49.53 54.57 38.17
CA SER A 590 -48.69 55.57 37.49
C SER A 590 -47.95 56.49 38.49
N GLY A 591 -46.67 56.74 38.22
CA GLY A 591 -45.79 57.56 39.08
C GLY A 591 -45.31 56.88 40.37
N SER A 592 -45.83 55.70 40.72
CA SER A 592 -45.38 54.91 41.87
C SER A 592 -44.19 54.02 41.51
N THR A 593 -43.40 53.67 42.53
CA THR A 593 -42.25 52.76 42.35
C THR A 593 -42.65 51.30 42.55
N THR A 594 -41.95 50.40 41.86
CA THR A 594 -41.99 48.96 42.11
C THR A 594 -40.58 48.39 42.16
N ASN A 595 -40.38 47.34 42.95
CA ASN A 595 -39.11 46.64 43.01
C ASN A 595 -39.12 45.45 42.05
N LEU A 596 -38.20 45.43 41.08
CA LEU A 596 -37.84 44.20 40.39
C LEU A 596 -36.83 43.45 41.23
N VAL A 597 -37.15 42.21 41.55
CA VAL A 597 -36.31 41.30 42.32
C VAL A 597 -36.00 40.10 41.44
N ALA A 598 -34.76 40.03 40.96
CA ALA A 598 -34.21 38.86 40.27
C ALA A 598 -33.55 37.96 41.30
N THR A 599 -33.98 36.70 41.38
CA THR A 599 -33.36 35.68 42.24
C THR A 599 -32.71 34.62 41.35
N VAL A 600 -31.39 34.55 41.34
CA VAL A 600 -30.61 33.50 40.67
C VAL A 600 -30.50 32.32 41.61
N LEU A 601 -31.16 31.22 41.27
CA LEU A 601 -31.23 30.03 42.12
C LEU A 601 -29.89 29.29 42.11
N GLY A 602 -29.28 29.16 43.29
CA GLY A 602 -28.07 28.37 43.50
C GLY A 602 -28.37 26.88 43.61
N SER A 603 -27.31 26.07 43.54
CA SER A 603 -27.39 24.61 43.68
C SER A 603 -26.53 24.08 44.84
N SER A 604 -26.11 24.96 45.75
CA SER A 604 -25.24 24.65 46.86
C SER A 604 -25.67 25.37 48.14
N THR A 605 -25.57 24.69 49.27
CA THR A 605 -25.82 25.23 50.62
C THR A 605 -24.66 26.05 51.17
N THR A 606 -23.50 26.03 50.50
CA THR A 606 -22.27 26.70 50.98
C THR A 606 -21.67 27.67 49.96
N ILE A 607 -22.05 27.58 48.67
CA ILE A 607 -21.50 28.42 47.59
C ILE A 607 -22.65 29.11 46.85
N ALA A 608 -22.84 30.40 47.12
CA ALA A 608 -23.82 31.23 46.42
C ALA A 608 -23.34 31.67 45.03
N PRO A 609 -24.23 31.96 44.07
CA PRO A 609 -23.90 32.74 42.89
C PRO A 609 -23.41 34.15 43.26
N THR A 610 -22.45 34.70 42.53
CA THR A 610 -21.73 35.95 42.83
C THR A 610 -21.50 36.85 41.62
N GLY A 611 -21.90 36.42 40.42
CA GLY A 611 -21.86 37.25 39.21
C GLY A 611 -22.82 38.43 39.28
N THR A 612 -22.83 39.22 38.22
CA THR A 612 -23.70 40.40 38.12
C THR A 612 -25.03 40.06 37.46
N ILE A 613 -26.07 40.78 37.87
CA ILE A 613 -27.39 40.74 37.25
C ILE A 613 -27.52 42.01 36.39
N SER A 614 -28.00 41.85 35.17
CA SER A 614 -28.46 42.94 34.31
C SER A 614 -29.94 42.77 34.04
N LEU A 615 -30.67 43.88 34.02
CA LEU A 615 -32.12 43.89 33.80
C LEU A 615 -32.41 44.76 32.59
N ALA A 616 -33.31 44.29 31.75
CA ALA A 616 -33.74 45.01 30.56
C ALA A 616 -35.26 44.96 30.44
N SER A 617 -35.84 46.07 30.01
CA SER A 617 -37.20 46.07 29.48
C SER A 617 -37.16 45.51 28.05
N ALA A 618 -38.25 44.83 27.67
CA ALA A 618 -38.45 44.30 26.33
C ALA A 618 -38.47 45.40 25.25
N ASN A 619 -38.86 46.63 25.63
CA ASN A 619 -39.15 47.71 24.68
C ASN A 619 -38.24 48.94 24.84
N THR A 620 -37.71 49.21 26.04
CA THR A 620 -36.81 50.35 26.29
C THR A 620 -35.36 49.94 26.51
N GLY A 621 -35.06 48.65 26.49
CA GLY A 621 -33.70 48.12 26.64
C GLY A 621 -33.21 48.12 28.08
N ASN A 622 -31.89 48.19 28.26
CA ASN A 622 -31.23 48.03 29.56
C ASN A 622 -31.67 49.09 30.56
N LEU A 623 -31.98 48.65 31.78
CA LEU A 623 -32.32 49.55 32.87
C LEU A 623 -31.06 50.19 33.45
N SER A 624 -31.10 51.51 33.64
CA SER A 624 -30.05 52.28 34.30
C SER A 624 -30.30 52.36 35.80
N GLY A 625 -29.30 52.04 36.62
CA GLY A 625 -29.37 52.15 38.08
C GLY A 625 -28.48 51.13 38.78
N SER A 626 -28.22 51.36 40.07
CA SER A 626 -27.45 50.42 40.89
C SER A 626 -28.36 49.30 41.40
N ILE A 627 -28.03 48.05 41.07
CA ILE A 627 -28.69 46.87 41.63
C ILE A 627 -28.09 46.59 43.01
N SER A 628 -28.95 46.46 44.02
CA SER A 628 -28.55 46.01 45.36
C SER A 628 -28.55 44.48 45.40
N TYR A 629 -27.46 43.90 45.88
CA TYR A 629 -27.29 42.45 45.95
C TYR A 629 -27.40 41.94 47.39
N ALA A 630 -28.05 40.79 47.55
CA ALA A 630 -28.05 40.03 48.80
C ALA A 630 -27.93 38.53 48.49
N THR A 631 -27.14 37.82 49.30
CA THR A 631 -27.20 36.36 49.35
C THR A 631 -28.35 35.95 50.26
N ILE A 632 -29.24 35.10 49.76
CA ILE A 632 -30.38 34.59 50.53
C ILE A 632 -30.33 33.06 50.57
N THR A 633 -30.98 32.45 51.55
CA THR A 633 -31.16 31.00 51.61
C THR A 633 -32.55 30.65 51.10
N ASP A 634 -32.64 29.76 50.10
CA ASP A 634 -33.92 29.22 49.63
C ASP A 634 -34.54 28.37 50.75
N PRO A 635 -35.72 28.73 51.27
CA PRO A 635 -36.35 28.01 52.37
C PRO A 635 -36.76 26.57 52.01
N ASN A 636 -36.88 26.22 50.73
CA ASN A 636 -37.29 24.89 50.29
C ASN A 636 -36.11 23.93 50.12
N THR A 637 -34.99 24.44 49.61
CA THR A 637 -33.81 23.62 49.27
C THR A 637 -32.64 23.80 50.23
N GLY A 638 -32.61 24.91 50.99
CA GLY A 638 -31.47 25.31 51.82
C GLY A 638 -30.27 25.86 51.01
N ASN A 639 -30.40 25.97 49.69
CA ASN A 639 -29.34 26.48 48.82
C ASN A 639 -29.19 27.99 48.98
N LEU A 640 -27.99 28.50 48.70
CA LEU A 640 -27.71 29.93 48.68
C LEU A 640 -27.98 30.51 47.29
N ASP A 641 -28.87 31.48 47.21
CA ASP A 641 -29.24 32.19 45.99
C ASP A 641 -28.67 33.60 45.98
N LEU A 642 -28.54 34.18 44.78
CA LEU A 642 -28.23 35.60 44.61
C LEU A 642 -29.50 36.39 44.29
N GLN A 643 -29.86 37.33 45.15
CA GLN A 643 -30.95 38.25 44.91
C GLN A 643 -30.41 39.62 44.49
N GLY A 644 -30.80 40.09 43.30
CA GLY A 644 -30.60 41.46 42.84
C GLY A 644 -31.92 42.21 42.88
N THR A 645 -31.94 43.38 43.52
CA THR A 645 -33.11 44.26 43.56
C THR A 645 -32.79 45.61 42.95
N ILE A 646 -33.69 46.08 42.08
CA ILE A 646 -33.71 47.46 41.59
C ILE A 646 -35.11 48.03 41.76
N THR A 647 -35.18 49.26 42.23
CA THR A 647 -36.43 50.04 42.27
C THR A 647 -36.57 50.80 40.97
N ILE A 648 -37.70 50.64 40.29
CA ILE A 648 -38.03 51.37 39.06
C ILE A 648 -39.36 52.10 39.20
N THR A 649 -39.56 53.10 38.35
CA THR A 649 -40.83 53.85 38.21
C THR A 649 -41.36 53.63 36.79
N PRO A 650 -42.04 52.50 36.53
CA PRO A 650 -42.49 52.16 35.18
C PRO A 650 -43.57 53.15 34.72
N GLN A 651 -43.43 53.66 33.50
CA GLN A 651 -44.35 54.66 32.95
C GLN A 651 -45.56 54.02 32.25
N PHE A 652 -45.39 52.79 31.76
CA PHE A 652 -46.38 52.02 31.03
C PHE A 652 -46.18 50.52 31.30
N THR A 653 -47.17 49.71 30.93
CA THR A 653 -47.09 48.25 31.07
C THR A 653 -46.02 47.68 30.14
N ASP A 654 -45.12 46.85 30.67
CA ASP A 654 -44.01 46.29 29.89
C ASP A 654 -43.51 44.95 30.45
N GLY A 655 -42.78 44.18 29.63
CA GLY A 655 -42.10 42.96 30.02
C GLY A 655 -40.63 43.21 30.35
N TYR A 656 -40.13 42.52 31.39
CA TYR A 656 -38.76 42.68 31.85
C TYR A 656 -38.04 41.33 31.90
N PHE A 657 -36.75 41.34 31.55
CA PHE A 657 -35.86 40.18 31.59
C PHE A 657 -34.69 40.44 32.52
N ALA A 658 -34.16 39.36 33.09
CA ALA A 658 -32.95 39.37 33.90
C ALA A 658 -31.89 38.47 33.26
N ASN A 659 -30.65 38.93 33.20
CA ASN A 659 -29.50 38.13 32.78
C ASN A 659 -28.44 38.13 33.86
N TYR A 660 -28.00 36.93 34.24
CA TYR A 660 -26.89 36.69 35.15
C TYR A 660 -25.62 36.43 34.35
N SER A 661 -24.53 37.15 34.68
CA SER A 661 -23.25 37.05 33.97
C SER A 661 -22.53 35.71 34.12
N GLY A 662 -22.92 34.90 35.10
CA GLY A 662 -22.11 33.78 35.56
C GLY A 662 -20.97 34.23 36.47
N ASP A 663 -20.28 33.26 37.07
CA ASP A 663 -19.07 33.46 37.87
C ASP A 663 -18.12 32.26 37.77
N ASN A 664 -17.21 32.08 38.73
CA ASN A 664 -16.29 30.94 38.75
C ASN A 664 -16.99 29.58 38.95
N ASN A 665 -18.15 29.54 39.61
CA ASN A 665 -18.84 28.34 40.07
C ASN A 665 -20.16 28.07 39.31
N TYR A 666 -20.78 29.10 38.74
CA TYR A 666 -22.06 29.05 38.04
C TYR A 666 -21.91 29.59 36.61
N GLN A 667 -22.65 28.98 35.69
CA GLN A 667 -22.75 29.48 34.31
C GLN A 667 -23.60 30.75 34.23
N SER A 668 -23.47 31.51 33.14
CA SER A 668 -24.40 32.59 32.85
C SER A 668 -25.79 32.03 32.57
N ALA A 669 -26.82 32.82 32.88
CA ALA A 669 -28.22 32.42 32.70
C ALA A 669 -29.08 33.63 32.35
N GLY A 670 -30.20 33.37 31.67
CA GLY A 670 -31.26 34.35 31.44
C GLY A 670 -32.55 33.92 32.12
N SER A 671 -33.41 34.87 32.47
CA SER A 671 -34.76 34.56 32.91
C SER A 671 -35.53 33.86 31.79
N PRO A 672 -36.21 32.74 32.06
CA PRO A 672 -36.84 31.92 31.02
C PRO A 672 -38.02 32.62 30.32
N ALA A 673 -38.63 33.62 30.96
CA ALA A 673 -39.72 34.41 30.43
C ALA A 673 -39.65 35.86 30.95
N ALA A 674 -40.35 36.77 30.26
CA ALA A 674 -40.50 38.15 30.70
C ALA A 674 -41.46 38.24 31.90
N THR A 675 -41.10 39.04 32.90
CA THR A 675 -42.03 39.45 33.96
C THR A 675 -42.78 40.68 33.50
N ILE A 676 -44.10 40.55 33.30
CA ILE A 676 -44.96 41.68 32.92
C ILE A 676 -45.31 42.52 34.14
N ILE A 677 -45.01 43.81 34.09
CA ILE A 677 -45.39 44.78 35.11
C ILE A 677 -46.50 45.64 34.55
N THR A 678 -47.67 45.58 35.18
CA THR A 678 -48.85 46.33 34.74
C THR A 678 -48.85 47.70 35.44
N VAL A 679 -48.93 48.77 34.65
CA VAL A 679 -49.05 50.15 35.16
C VAL A 679 -50.51 50.58 35.06
N ASN A 680 -51.13 50.81 36.21
CA ASN A 680 -52.50 51.30 36.31
C ASN A 680 -52.57 52.80 36.11
N GLY A 681 -53.47 53.20 35.23
CA GLY A 681 -53.75 54.60 34.89
C GLY A 681 -54.40 54.67 33.51
N THR A 682 -54.55 55.90 33.01
CA THR A 682 -55.24 56.18 31.76
C THR A 682 -54.35 56.91 30.74
N ASP A 683 -53.05 57.01 31.05
CA ASP A 683 -52.08 57.79 30.28
C ASP A 683 -51.21 56.89 29.38
N PHE A 684 -50.44 57.48 28.49
CA PHE A 684 -49.50 56.79 27.62
C PHE A 684 -48.13 57.49 27.66
N GLY A 685 -47.09 56.74 27.31
CA GLY A 685 -45.73 57.25 27.20
C GLY A 685 -45.16 57.02 25.82
N PHE A 686 -44.26 57.91 25.39
CA PHE A 686 -43.46 57.71 24.20
C PHE A 686 -42.00 57.53 24.56
N THR A 687 -41.32 56.64 23.84
CA THR A 687 -39.86 56.51 23.92
C THR A 687 -39.29 56.39 22.53
N ALA A 688 -38.22 57.11 22.29
CA ALA A 688 -37.62 57.22 20.98
C ALA A 688 -36.11 57.11 21.09
N GLN A 689 -35.52 56.25 20.26
CA GLN A 689 -34.09 55.95 20.25
C GLN A 689 -33.61 55.86 18.79
N PRO A 690 -32.77 56.80 18.30
CA PRO A 690 -32.22 57.97 19.00
C PRO A 690 -33.29 59.01 19.35
N SER A 691 -32.99 59.97 20.24
CA SER A 691 -33.95 61.02 20.65
C SER A 691 -34.00 62.23 19.71
N SER A 692 -33.14 62.27 18.69
CA SER A 692 -33.12 63.29 17.64
C SER A 692 -32.60 62.70 16.33
N TYR A 693 -32.95 63.35 15.22
CA TYR A 693 -32.48 62.97 13.89
C TYR A 693 -32.25 64.22 13.05
N THR A 694 -31.19 64.21 12.23
CA THR A 694 -30.89 65.31 11.29
C THR A 694 -31.31 64.90 9.89
N VAL A 695 -32.21 65.68 9.28
CA VAL A 695 -32.64 65.49 7.89
C VAL A 695 -32.12 66.65 7.04
N SER A 696 -31.32 66.34 6.02
CA SER A 696 -30.84 67.33 5.06
C SER A 696 -31.95 67.74 4.07
N PRO A 697 -31.87 68.92 3.43
CA PRO A 697 -32.82 69.32 2.37
C PRO A 697 -32.93 68.26 1.26
N GLY A 698 -34.15 67.99 0.78
CA GLY A 698 -34.45 66.94 -0.21
C GLY A 698 -34.39 65.49 0.33
N GLY A 699 -34.19 65.32 1.64
CA GLY A 699 -34.00 64.01 2.29
C GLY A 699 -35.23 63.51 3.04
N SER A 700 -35.27 62.21 3.34
CA SER A 700 -36.29 61.59 4.19
C SER A 700 -35.67 60.76 5.30
N ALA A 701 -36.27 60.79 6.49
CA ALA A 701 -35.89 59.96 7.62
C ALA A 701 -37.08 59.16 8.15
N PHE A 702 -36.77 57.95 8.63
CA PHE A 702 -37.70 57.05 9.30
C PHE A 702 -37.36 57.00 10.79
N TYR A 703 -38.36 57.22 11.63
CA TYR A 703 -38.20 57.31 13.07
C TYR A 703 -39.16 56.37 13.78
N SER A 704 -38.62 55.38 14.48
CA SER A 704 -39.40 54.45 15.28
C SER A 704 -39.69 55.07 16.64
N LEU A 705 -40.98 55.31 16.91
CA LEU A 705 -41.45 55.80 18.20
C LEU A 705 -42.19 54.66 18.92
N PHE A 706 -41.67 54.22 20.05
CA PHE A 706 -42.37 53.26 20.88
C PHE A 706 -43.47 53.99 21.68
N VAL A 707 -44.68 53.43 21.66
CA VAL A 707 -45.84 53.92 22.41
C VAL A 707 -46.19 52.89 23.48
N GLY A 708 -46.01 53.28 24.74
CA GLY A 708 -46.37 52.47 25.90
C GLY A 708 -47.73 52.88 26.46
N PHE A 709 -48.54 51.89 26.87
CA PHE A 709 -49.89 52.10 27.41
C PHE A 709 -49.96 51.73 28.90
N GLN A 710 -50.75 52.49 29.65
CA GLN A 710 -51.25 52.07 30.96
C GLN A 710 -52.52 51.22 30.78
N SER A 711 -52.92 50.49 31.82
CA SER A 711 -53.97 49.46 31.70
C SER A 711 -55.36 49.98 31.31
N GLY A 712 -55.64 51.28 31.53
CA GLY A 712 -56.91 51.93 31.21
C GLY A 712 -56.83 53.00 30.12
N THR A 713 -55.73 53.07 29.36
CA THR A 713 -55.53 54.09 28.33
C THR A 713 -56.49 53.88 27.15
N ALA A 714 -57.21 54.94 26.75
CA ALA A 714 -58.01 54.95 25.53
C ALA A 714 -57.10 54.93 24.28
N PRO A 715 -57.60 54.57 23.08
CA PRO A 715 -56.81 54.66 21.86
C PRO A 715 -56.21 56.06 21.67
N VAL A 716 -54.90 56.10 21.40
CA VAL A 716 -54.13 57.33 21.20
C VAL A 716 -54.18 57.67 19.72
N ALA A 717 -54.77 58.81 19.39
CA ALA A 717 -54.79 59.37 18.04
C ALA A 717 -53.84 60.57 17.95
N PHE A 718 -52.94 60.57 16.98
CA PHE A 718 -51.99 61.68 16.75
C PHE A 718 -52.64 62.86 16.02
N GLY A 719 -53.70 62.59 15.26
CA GLY A 719 -54.53 63.60 14.62
C GLY A 719 -53.83 64.33 13.47
N SER A 720 -54.51 65.30 12.85
CA SER A 720 -54.03 66.01 11.65
C SER A 720 -52.88 67.00 11.90
N THR A 721 -52.47 67.19 13.16
CA THR A 721 -51.45 68.17 13.58
C THR A 721 -50.25 67.55 14.29
N ALA A 722 -50.07 66.22 14.23
CA ALA A 722 -49.00 65.48 14.90
C ALA A 722 -47.59 66.04 14.70
N CYS A 723 -47.39 66.82 13.63
CA CYS A 723 -46.12 67.39 13.21
C CYS A 723 -46.14 68.92 13.13
N SER A 724 -46.99 69.59 13.92
CA SER A 724 -47.04 71.06 13.97
C SER A 724 -45.71 71.64 14.47
N GLY A 725 -45.16 72.63 13.75
CA GLY A 725 -43.92 73.32 14.13
C GLY A 725 -42.65 72.82 13.42
N LEU A 726 -42.77 71.90 12.46
CA LEU A 726 -41.66 71.55 11.57
C LEU A 726 -41.26 72.74 10.67
N PRO A 727 -39.99 72.81 10.21
CA PRO A 727 -39.56 73.81 9.24
C PRO A 727 -40.45 73.83 7.98
N LYS A 728 -40.51 74.99 7.31
CA LYS A 728 -41.16 75.08 5.98
C LYS A 728 -40.56 74.03 5.04
N GLU A 729 -41.36 73.54 4.10
CA GLU A 729 -40.95 72.51 3.13
C GLU A 729 -40.71 71.12 3.75
N THR A 730 -41.27 70.85 4.93
CA THR A 730 -41.23 69.52 5.57
C THR A 730 -42.63 68.87 5.58
N THR A 731 -42.68 67.60 5.21
CA THR A 731 -43.85 66.71 5.36
C THR A 731 -43.59 65.67 6.43
N CYS A 732 -44.64 65.22 7.10
CA CYS A 732 -44.53 64.27 8.19
C CYS A 732 -45.78 63.40 8.29
N SER A 733 -45.59 62.09 8.47
CA SER A 733 -46.67 61.11 8.60
C SER A 733 -46.40 60.11 9.72
N VAL A 734 -47.44 59.73 10.45
CA VAL A 734 -47.40 58.74 11.53
C VAL A 734 -48.20 57.52 11.11
N SER A 735 -47.65 56.32 11.31
CA SER A 735 -48.39 55.07 11.09
C SER A 735 -47.90 53.95 12.02
N PRO A 736 -48.79 53.20 12.70
CA PRO A 736 -50.25 53.35 12.70
C PRO A 736 -50.76 54.56 13.52
N ASP A 737 -51.91 55.11 13.12
CA ASP A 737 -52.69 56.13 13.84
C ASP A 737 -54.20 55.88 13.57
N PRO A 738 -55.06 55.60 14.58
CA PRO A 738 -54.77 55.56 16.01
C PRO A 738 -54.07 54.27 16.46
N VAL A 739 -53.47 54.32 17.65
CA VAL A 739 -52.85 53.19 18.35
C VAL A 739 -53.73 52.77 19.53
N SER A 740 -54.02 51.48 19.69
CA SER A 740 -54.87 50.97 20.78
C SER A 740 -54.17 50.00 21.74
N SER A 741 -52.88 49.75 21.54
CA SER A 741 -52.07 48.88 22.39
C SER A 741 -50.61 49.31 22.34
N ILE A 742 -49.80 48.75 23.24
CA ILE A 742 -48.34 48.89 23.18
C ILE A 742 -47.85 48.51 21.78
N THR A 743 -47.14 49.41 21.11
CA THR A 743 -46.62 49.18 19.77
C THR A 743 -45.48 50.15 19.42
N THR A 744 -44.80 49.91 18.31
CA THR A 744 -43.89 50.87 17.69
C THR A 744 -44.57 51.47 16.48
N ILE A 745 -44.64 52.80 16.42
CA ILE A 745 -45.13 53.53 15.24
C ILE A 745 -43.95 54.08 14.45
N ASN A 746 -44.17 54.23 13.15
CA ASN A 746 -43.23 54.87 12.24
C ASN A 746 -43.64 56.31 12.01
N LEU A 747 -42.75 57.23 12.37
CA LEU A 747 -42.80 58.63 12.02
C LEU A 747 -41.87 58.86 10.82
N VAL A 748 -42.44 59.23 9.68
CA VAL A 748 -41.67 59.55 8.46
C VAL A 748 -41.63 61.05 8.32
N ILE A 749 -40.44 61.63 8.20
CA ILE A 749 -40.23 63.07 7.97
C ILE A 749 -39.48 63.22 6.65
N ALA A 750 -39.99 64.03 5.73
CA ALA A 750 -39.32 64.33 4.46
C ALA A 750 -39.27 65.83 4.21
N THR A 751 -38.13 66.34 3.75
CA THR A 751 -37.95 67.73 3.33
C THR A 751 -37.91 67.80 1.80
N THR A 752 -38.51 68.84 1.21
CA THR A 752 -38.43 69.09 -0.24
C THR A 752 -37.31 70.03 -0.62
#